data_AF-A0A7J6LZR5-F1
#
_entry.id   AF-A0A7J6LZR5-F1
#
_cell.length_a   1.000
_cell.length_b   1.000
_cell.length_c   1.000
_cell.angle_alpha   90.00
_cell.angle_beta   90.00
_cell.angle_gamma   90.00
#
_symmetry.space_group_name_H-M   'P 1'
#
loop_
_entity.id
_entity.type
_entity.pdbx_description
1 polymer ?
#
loop_
_entity_poly.entity_id
_entity_poly.type
_entity_poly.pdbx_seq_one_letter_code
_entity_poly.pdbx_strand_id
1 'polypeptide(L)'
;MGNSSTTTSGPTAAAATPPTTDGGSKGCNPKVSPTTGKRICCVCKETKAARDECIVMNGEDKCRQFILAHNQCLRAEGFEVEDNSRSELLNLISEIKSRVQDKLTGVDFPIPQFILIGRQSVGKSRLVEALAGEQFNFVSGTLGSRRPTVLEFRNDPKLATSRWQILNTSTQVWEEKTMSQVLKTVSDAHESLGANVSRDPIYVRVEGKNCVDMQITDLPGFREFALDKEKQSLADQIDDLVSSFMHDPRNVMLCVEEAGDAANLSTLARCKRVDPYYNRTILIRNKLDKYYRDLTAQNINEWLGGYGDLPDNLVKFCLTLPFWDEKHGGPPKPFIKLRKEMNDRDIAEVKSKGASQQFMRYVGFENFARFMEKKIESLFTESIGPCLRKLQDLDKEWTDKRDSKQQMLQDTDPDQIVNSIRAAGRSLSEALNHVMEGTIRSEVNRLTLADELYEFHQWMQLQDFSQDFPLLPTDDFASLDQYIEYLEVPSSDQPLNGGAQFKRLKFECEVFFRFSDICVDVSKRDVIQARGVSVSQVSWQDVILKLLAKEGQQNVRNKIAYVGRRIEWFFLKQKEVVIEFMSHLKGSCDEHLYPQLFSKRVKMIQDNEICRELIYQKFDQALERQYGLFFQLFQNTLQSAFANPWALVKASSWQLDLTDDGFEDMCLPSFDDTKARIPIEIEWRSRMERKLRKRLNSIPTDPLMIDEAVEKIQTLMMITFINIRNCLCDQLELFADSFFQLPMARHLQGEMSTIQLRPEDRAPFLAQRKGLEQDVEGSNAMLEDIEWCIDQIHTFALTTKARRSPSDWKKNY
;
A
#
# COMPACT_ATOMS: atom_id res chain seq x y z
N MET A 1 68.60 16.25 17.95
CA MET A 1 67.73 15.06 17.83
C MET A 1 67.07 15.16 16.46
N GLY A 2 67.57 14.58 15.37
CA GLY A 2 68.11 13.24 15.21
C GLY A 2 67.02 12.33 14.61
N ASN A 3 66.75 12.44 13.31
CA ASN A 3 66.67 11.30 12.39
C ASN A 3 66.41 11.72 10.92
N SER A 4 67.48 11.57 10.14
CA SER A 4 67.56 11.17 8.72
C SER A 4 66.80 9.85 8.46
N SER A 5 66.41 9.37 7.28
CA SER A 5 66.82 9.44 5.85
C SER A 5 65.70 8.71 5.04
N THR A 6 65.48 8.74 3.72
CA THR A 6 66.34 8.65 2.51
C THR A 6 65.43 8.86 1.25
N THR A 7 65.68 9.84 0.36
CA THR A 7 66.14 9.76 -1.07
C THR A 7 65.29 8.93 -2.06
N THR A 8 64.97 9.27 -3.33
CA THR A 8 65.44 10.27 -4.33
C THR A 8 64.63 10.14 -5.64
N SER A 9 64.31 11.24 -6.33
CA SER A 9 64.70 11.56 -7.74
C SER A 9 63.79 12.65 -8.36
N GLY A 10 64.40 13.77 -8.78
CA GLY A 10 63.79 14.81 -9.63
C GLY A 10 64.03 14.54 -11.14
N PRO A 11 63.96 15.52 -12.07
CA PRO A 11 63.88 16.96 -11.81
C PRO A 11 62.93 17.79 -12.74
N THR A 12 62.59 18.99 -12.25
CA THR A 12 62.40 20.30 -12.92
C THR A 12 61.73 20.42 -14.29
N ALA A 13 60.60 21.14 -14.28
CA ALA A 13 59.99 21.82 -15.41
C ALA A 13 60.89 22.95 -15.95
N ALA A 14 61.03 23.01 -17.27
CA ALA A 14 61.53 24.16 -18.01
C ALA A 14 60.51 24.52 -19.11
N ALA A 15 60.10 25.78 -19.11
CA ALA A 15 59.15 26.38 -20.04
C ALA A 15 59.71 26.42 -21.47
N ALA A 16 58.87 26.09 -22.45
CA ALA A 16 59.15 26.24 -23.87
C ALA A 16 58.17 27.23 -24.52
N THR A 17 58.74 28.19 -25.21
CA THR A 17 58.18 29.26 -26.03
C THR A 17 57.40 28.75 -27.25
N PRO A 18 56.50 29.56 -27.84
CA PRO A 18 55.62 29.13 -28.93
C PRO A 18 56.32 29.20 -30.29
N PRO A 19 56.03 28.29 -31.25
CA PRO A 19 56.49 28.43 -32.61
C PRO A 19 55.52 29.26 -33.46
N THR A 20 56.13 30.14 -34.22
CA THR A 20 55.58 31.01 -35.26
C THR A 20 54.96 30.24 -36.42
N THR A 21 53.90 30.85 -36.97
CA THR A 21 53.14 30.48 -38.17
C THR A 21 53.99 30.48 -39.44
N ASP A 22 53.78 29.47 -40.30
CA ASP A 22 53.98 29.61 -41.74
C ASP A 22 52.89 28.84 -42.51
N GLY A 23 52.38 29.47 -43.57
CA GLY A 23 51.13 29.11 -44.24
C GLY A 23 51.26 28.12 -45.40
N GLY A 24 50.14 27.48 -45.74
CA GLY A 24 49.93 26.71 -46.96
C GLY A 24 48.45 26.52 -47.26
N SER A 25 47.92 27.29 -48.22
CA SER A 25 46.50 27.38 -48.59
C SER A 25 45.96 26.15 -49.32
N LYS A 26 44.76 25.68 -48.94
CA LYS A 26 43.80 25.05 -49.88
C LYS A 26 42.49 25.83 -49.82
N GLY A 27 42.11 26.40 -50.97
CA GLY A 27 40.92 27.23 -51.13
C GLY A 27 39.63 26.46 -50.82
N CYS A 28 38.82 27.02 -49.95
CA CYS A 28 37.43 26.64 -49.73
C CYS A 28 36.59 27.86 -50.06
N ASN A 29 35.81 27.82 -51.14
CA ASN A 29 34.81 28.85 -51.40
C ASN A 29 33.70 28.68 -50.34
N PRO A 30 33.51 29.60 -49.39
CA PRO A 30 32.57 29.39 -48.30
C PRO A 30 31.14 29.58 -48.80
N LYS A 31 30.25 28.62 -48.50
CA LYS A 31 28.81 28.73 -48.75
C LYS A 31 28.25 30.02 -48.12
N VAL A 32 27.52 30.79 -48.91
CA VAL A 32 26.94 32.10 -48.53
C VAL A 32 25.43 31.92 -48.37
N SER A 33 24.82 32.58 -47.39
CA SER A 33 23.36 32.56 -47.17
C SER A 33 22.60 32.96 -48.45
N PRO A 34 21.58 32.19 -48.89
CA PRO A 34 20.69 32.58 -49.98
C PRO A 34 19.85 33.83 -49.67
N THR A 35 19.65 34.12 -48.39
CA THR A 35 18.73 35.14 -47.87
C THR A 35 19.43 36.48 -47.63
N THR A 36 20.63 36.45 -47.05
CA THR A 36 21.36 37.67 -46.66
C THR A 36 22.70 37.87 -47.39
N GLY A 37 23.15 36.92 -48.21
CA GLY A 37 24.41 37.04 -48.93
C GLY A 37 25.65 37.07 -48.01
N LYS A 38 25.51 36.71 -46.73
CA LYS A 38 26.58 36.73 -45.72
C LYS A 38 27.12 35.33 -45.47
N ARG A 39 28.40 35.25 -45.07
CA ARG A 39 29.04 34.00 -44.64
C ARG A 39 28.49 33.56 -43.28
N ILE A 40 28.48 32.26 -43.01
CA ILE A 40 27.93 31.67 -41.78
C ILE A 40 28.49 32.31 -40.49
N CYS A 41 29.75 32.75 -40.49
CA CYS A 41 30.39 33.42 -39.35
C CYS A 41 29.90 34.85 -39.08
N CYS A 42 29.17 35.45 -40.02
CA CYS A 42 28.70 36.84 -39.97
C CYS A 42 27.20 36.98 -39.67
N VAL A 43 26.53 35.86 -39.42
CA VAL A 43 25.08 35.76 -39.22
C VAL A 43 24.82 35.18 -37.83
N CYS A 44 23.66 35.48 -37.21
CA CYS A 44 23.27 34.95 -35.90
C CYS A 44 24.23 35.25 -34.74
N LYS A 45 24.83 36.45 -34.71
CA LYS A 45 25.90 36.81 -33.74
C LYS A 45 25.47 36.72 -32.28
N GLU A 46 24.24 37.11 -31.95
CA GLU A 46 23.73 37.11 -30.57
C GLU A 46 23.52 35.68 -30.06
N THR A 47 22.86 34.84 -30.83
CA THR A 47 22.67 33.42 -30.49
C THR A 47 23.99 32.65 -30.51
N LYS A 48 24.94 33.04 -31.36
CA LYS A 48 26.29 32.46 -31.40
C LYS A 48 27.07 32.80 -30.13
N ALA A 49 27.03 34.05 -29.68
CA ALA A 49 27.73 34.49 -28.47
C ALA A 49 27.21 33.75 -27.22
N ALA A 50 25.89 33.67 -27.05
CA ALA A 50 25.28 32.95 -25.93
C ALA A 50 25.60 31.45 -25.94
N ARG A 51 25.66 30.83 -27.14
CA ARG A 51 26.10 29.44 -27.30
C ARG A 51 27.56 29.29 -26.91
N ASP A 52 28.45 30.09 -27.48
CA ASP A 52 29.90 29.97 -27.31
C ASP A 52 30.28 30.22 -25.84
N GLU A 53 29.64 31.20 -25.18
CA GLU A 53 29.82 31.46 -23.75
C GLU A 53 29.40 30.27 -22.89
N CYS A 54 28.23 29.69 -23.15
CA CYS A 54 27.77 28.51 -22.42
C CYS A 54 28.70 27.32 -22.64
N ILE A 55 29.08 27.02 -23.89
CA ILE A 55 29.94 25.86 -24.21
C ILE A 55 31.28 25.98 -23.50
N VAL A 56 31.86 27.19 -23.44
CA VAL A 56 33.11 27.46 -22.73
C VAL A 56 32.97 27.21 -21.22
N MET A 57 31.83 27.57 -20.62
CA MET A 57 31.64 27.45 -19.17
C MET A 57 31.19 26.06 -18.71
N ASN A 58 30.35 25.37 -19.49
CA ASN A 58 29.60 24.20 -19.03
C ASN A 58 29.77 22.94 -19.90
N GLY A 59 30.51 23.04 -21.01
CA GLY A 59 30.62 21.97 -22.01
C GLY A 59 29.41 21.86 -22.95
N GLU A 60 29.59 21.23 -24.11
CA GLU A 60 28.58 21.17 -25.18
C GLU A 60 27.28 20.49 -24.73
N ASP A 61 27.38 19.42 -23.94
CA ASP A 61 26.25 18.59 -23.51
C ASP A 61 25.23 19.34 -22.64
N LYS A 62 25.67 20.32 -21.86
CA LYS A 62 24.82 21.11 -20.93
C LYS A 62 24.26 22.39 -21.57
N CYS A 63 24.69 22.72 -22.79
CA CYS A 63 24.36 23.99 -23.46
C CYS A 63 23.33 23.85 -24.60
N ARG A 64 22.58 22.75 -24.58
CA ARG A 64 21.63 22.35 -25.62
C ARG A 64 20.64 23.46 -25.99
N GLN A 65 20.13 24.22 -25.02
CA GLN A 65 19.19 25.32 -25.27
C GLN A 65 19.77 26.42 -26.18
N PHE A 66 21.03 26.79 -25.98
CA PHE A 66 21.69 27.86 -26.74
C PHE A 66 22.17 27.37 -28.11
N ILE A 67 22.57 26.10 -28.19
CA ILE A 67 22.89 25.42 -29.45
C ILE A 67 21.65 25.39 -30.35
N LEU A 68 20.48 25.02 -29.80
CA LEU A 68 19.23 24.98 -30.53
C LEU A 68 18.79 26.37 -31.03
N ALA A 69 18.88 27.40 -30.18
CA ALA A 69 18.56 28.77 -30.57
C ALA A 69 19.47 29.28 -31.71
N HIS A 70 20.76 28.95 -31.67
CA HIS A 70 21.69 29.31 -32.74
C HIS A 70 21.40 28.57 -34.05
N ASN A 71 21.13 27.26 -33.98
CA ASN A 71 20.78 26.44 -35.13
C ASN A 71 19.46 26.90 -35.78
N GLN A 72 18.48 27.33 -34.99
CA GLN A 72 17.23 27.90 -35.48
C GLN A 72 17.46 29.19 -36.27
N CYS A 73 18.31 30.08 -35.77
CA CYS A 73 18.69 31.29 -36.49
C CYS A 73 19.42 30.98 -37.81
N LEU A 74 20.35 30.02 -37.81
CA LEU A 74 21.06 29.60 -39.03
C LEU A 74 20.12 29.01 -40.10
N ARG A 75 19.08 28.28 -39.69
CA ARG A 75 18.04 27.76 -40.59
C ARG A 75 17.17 28.87 -41.18
N ALA A 76 16.77 29.85 -40.37
CA ALA A 76 16.04 31.03 -40.85
C ALA A 76 16.82 31.80 -41.92
N GLU A 77 18.15 31.72 -41.86
CA GLU A 77 19.09 32.35 -42.79
C GLU A 77 19.42 31.46 -44.01
N GLY A 78 18.78 30.30 -44.14
CA GLY A 78 18.90 29.41 -45.30
C GLY A 78 20.13 28.52 -45.31
N PHE A 79 20.80 28.34 -44.16
CA PHE A 79 21.88 27.36 -44.02
C PHE A 79 21.31 25.98 -43.64
N GLU A 80 21.83 24.92 -44.29
CA GLU A 80 21.57 23.53 -43.88
C GLU A 80 22.35 23.23 -42.58
N VAL A 81 21.62 23.04 -41.48
CA VAL A 81 22.18 22.63 -40.19
C VAL A 81 21.78 21.19 -39.92
N GLU A 82 22.77 20.30 -39.74
CA GLU A 82 22.58 18.87 -39.42
C GLU A 82 21.64 18.70 -38.23
N ASP A 83 20.64 17.84 -38.39
CA ASP A 83 19.48 17.77 -37.49
C ASP A 83 19.61 16.53 -36.59
N ASN A 84 20.13 16.73 -35.37
CA ASN A 84 20.23 15.70 -34.33
C ASN A 84 18.87 15.28 -33.74
N SER A 85 17.76 15.85 -34.23
CA SER A 85 16.38 15.57 -33.81
C SER A 85 16.01 14.09 -33.86
N ARG A 86 16.61 13.34 -34.78
CA ARG A 86 16.23 11.96 -35.13
C ARG A 86 16.85 10.93 -34.21
N SER A 87 18.12 11.09 -33.89
CA SER A 87 18.80 10.24 -32.89
C SER A 87 18.22 10.51 -31.50
N GLU A 88 17.91 11.77 -31.17
CA GLU A 88 17.17 12.15 -29.95
C GLU A 88 15.81 11.45 -29.86
N LEU A 89 15.12 11.37 -31.00
CA LEU A 89 13.82 10.72 -31.11
C LEU A 89 13.90 9.20 -30.90
N LEU A 90 14.83 8.52 -31.58
CA LEU A 90 14.99 7.07 -31.42
C LEU A 90 15.40 6.70 -29.99
N ASN A 91 16.24 7.53 -29.35
CA ASN A 91 16.59 7.39 -27.93
C ASN A 91 15.34 7.47 -27.04
N LEU A 92 14.51 8.49 -27.23
CA LEU A 92 13.28 8.67 -26.47
C LEU A 92 12.35 7.44 -26.60
N ILE A 93 12.15 6.94 -27.81
CA ILE A 93 11.33 5.74 -28.06
C ILE A 93 11.90 4.53 -27.33
N SER A 94 13.21 4.30 -27.44
CA SER A 94 13.86 3.16 -26.79
C SER A 94 13.72 3.24 -25.26
N GLU A 95 13.81 4.45 -24.70
CA GLU A 95 13.75 4.65 -23.26
C GLU A 95 12.32 4.50 -22.71
N ILE A 96 11.31 5.02 -23.42
CA ILE A 96 9.88 4.81 -23.06
C ILE A 96 9.54 3.32 -23.07
N LYS A 97 9.98 2.57 -24.09
CA LYS A 97 9.74 1.12 -24.17
C LYS A 97 10.36 0.40 -22.96
N SER A 98 11.61 0.70 -22.66
CA SER A 98 12.33 0.06 -21.54
C SER A 98 11.71 0.37 -20.17
N ARG A 99 11.24 1.60 -19.95
CA ARG A 99 10.68 2.00 -18.65
C ARG A 99 9.26 1.53 -18.43
N VAL A 100 8.42 1.53 -19.46
CA VAL A 100 6.98 1.29 -19.30
C VAL A 100 6.54 -0.03 -19.94
N GLN A 101 6.94 -0.30 -21.18
CA GLN A 101 6.45 -1.46 -21.93
C GLN A 101 7.00 -2.79 -21.37
N ASP A 102 8.25 -2.80 -20.92
CA ASP A 102 8.86 -4.02 -20.37
C ASP A 102 8.39 -4.33 -18.94
N LYS A 103 7.98 -3.30 -18.18
CA LYS A 103 7.44 -3.45 -16.82
C LYS A 103 5.93 -3.76 -16.81
N LEU A 104 5.19 -3.31 -17.82
CA LEU A 104 3.74 -3.49 -17.91
C LEU A 104 3.38 -4.51 -19.00
N THR A 105 3.12 -5.75 -18.58
CA THR A 105 2.61 -6.79 -19.48
C THR A 105 1.27 -6.36 -20.08
N GLY A 106 1.18 -6.30 -21.42
CA GLY A 106 -0.07 -6.00 -22.13
C GLY A 106 -0.28 -4.54 -22.50
N VAL A 107 0.66 -3.65 -22.17
CA VAL A 107 0.60 -2.23 -22.59
C VAL A 107 1.25 -2.06 -23.95
N ASP A 108 0.43 -2.05 -25.00
CA ASP A 108 0.91 -1.85 -26.38
C ASP A 108 0.99 -0.37 -26.77
N PHE A 109 2.19 0.17 -26.96
CA PHE A 109 2.34 1.53 -27.50
C PHE A 109 2.18 1.54 -29.03
N PRO A 110 1.53 2.58 -29.61
CA PRO A 110 1.34 2.72 -31.05
C PRO A 110 2.61 3.26 -31.72
N ILE A 111 3.75 2.59 -31.49
CA ILE A 111 5.05 2.98 -32.07
C ILE A 111 5.22 2.21 -33.38
N PRO A 112 5.30 2.89 -34.54
CA PRO A 112 5.48 2.23 -35.83
C PRO A 112 6.81 1.49 -35.89
N GLN A 113 6.82 0.29 -36.48
CA GLN A 113 8.03 -0.49 -36.74
C GLN A 113 8.13 -0.82 -38.23
N PHE A 114 9.34 -0.78 -38.78
CA PHE A 114 9.57 -1.20 -40.17
C PHE A 114 9.92 -2.67 -40.20
N ILE A 115 9.20 -3.45 -40.99
CA ILE A 115 9.45 -4.89 -41.17
C ILE A 115 9.88 -5.17 -42.60
N LEU A 116 10.92 -5.98 -42.76
CA LEU A 116 11.46 -6.33 -44.07
C LEU A 116 10.85 -7.64 -44.56
N ILE A 117 10.21 -7.62 -45.72
CA ILE A 117 9.48 -8.78 -46.26
C ILE A 117 9.91 -9.02 -47.71
N GLY A 118 10.09 -10.28 -48.09
CA GLY A 118 10.47 -10.66 -49.44
C GLY A 118 10.94 -12.10 -49.52
N ARG A 119 10.91 -12.69 -50.73
CA ARG A 119 11.44 -14.04 -50.99
C ARG A 119 12.92 -14.16 -50.61
N GLN A 120 13.41 -15.38 -50.40
CA GLN A 120 14.84 -15.61 -50.25
C GLN A 120 15.61 -15.09 -51.49
N SER A 121 16.79 -14.49 -51.30
CA SER A 121 17.69 -14.05 -52.38
C SER A 121 17.24 -12.85 -53.26
N VAL A 122 16.19 -12.12 -52.89
CA VAL A 122 15.79 -10.86 -53.57
C VAL A 122 16.62 -9.63 -53.18
N GLY A 123 17.47 -9.76 -52.14
CA GLY A 123 18.37 -8.68 -51.68
C GLY A 123 17.96 -8.01 -50.36
N LYS A 124 17.16 -8.67 -49.51
CA LYS A 124 16.82 -8.19 -48.16
C LYS A 124 18.04 -7.82 -47.32
N SER A 125 18.96 -8.78 -47.11
CA SER A 125 20.18 -8.55 -46.33
C SER A 125 21.06 -7.44 -46.94
N ARG A 126 21.14 -7.38 -48.28
CA ARG A 126 21.87 -6.32 -48.97
C ARG A 126 21.23 -4.93 -48.81
N LEU A 127 19.91 -4.85 -48.62
CA LEU A 127 19.22 -3.59 -48.30
C LEU A 127 19.57 -3.13 -46.89
N VAL A 128 19.60 -4.07 -45.94
CA VAL A 128 20.00 -3.84 -44.55
C VAL A 128 21.45 -3.33 -44.48
N GLU A 129 22.38 -3.97 -45.20
CA GLU A 129 23.77 -3.50 -45.35
C GLU A 129 23.83 -2.10 -45.97
N ALA A 130 23.02 -1.86 -47.01
CA ALA A 130 22.96 -0.55 -47.67
C ALA A 130 22.45 0.55 -46.71
N LEU A 131 21.47 0.26 -45.84
CA LEU A 131 20.95 1.18 -44.83
C LEU A 131 21.96 1.45 -43.71
N ALA A 132 22.71 0.44 -43.29
CA ALA A 132 23.78 0.59 -42.32
C ALA A 132 25.02 1.29 -42.89
N GLY A 133 25.22 1.24 -44.21
CA GLY A 133 26.36 1.88 -44.86
C GLY A 133 27.67 1.09 -44.78
N GLU A 134 27.63 -0.16 -44.31
CA GLU A 134 28.76 -1.06 -44.33
C GLU A 134 28.30 -2.49 -44.62
N GLN A 135 29.21 -3.31 -45.14
CA GLN A 135 28.90 -4.69 -45.49
C GLN A 135 29.00 -5.57 -44.24
N PHE A 136 27.93 -6.30 -43.95
CA PHE A 136 27.93 -7.40 -42.99
C PHE A 136 26.88 -8.42 -43.40
N ASN A 137 27.09 -9.68 -43.04
CA ASN A 137 26.08 -10.71 -43.25
C ASN A 137 25.95 -11.54 -41.98
N PHE A 138 24.74 -11.54 -41.40
CA PHE A 138 24.43 -12.31 -40.19
C PHE A 138 24.37 -13.82 -40.44
N VAL A 139 24.21 -14.22 -41.70
CA VAL A 139 24.02 -15.62 -42.06
C VAL A 139 25.06 -16.00 -43.10
N SER A 140 26.17 -16.59 -42.64
CA SER A 140 27.18 -17.21 -43.51
C SER A 140 26.83 -18.68 -43.74
N GLY A 141 25.94 -19.00 -44.69
CA GLY A 141 25.58 -20.38 -44.99
C GLY A 141 24.32 -20.56 -45.85
N THR A 142 23.92 -21.81 -46.08
CA THR A 142 22.70 -22.18 -46.83
C THR A 142 21.41 -22.12 -46.00
N LEU A 143 21.56 -22.07 -44.67
CA LEU A 143 20.48 -21.97 -43.68
C LEU A 143 20.14 -20.49 -43.47
N GLY A 144 19.21 -19.93 -44.26
CA GLY A 144 18.73 -18.54 -44.10
C GLY A 144 18.20 -18.20 -42.70
N SER A 145 17.90 -16.92 -42.43
CA SER A 145 17.43 -16.45 -41.11
C SER A 145 16.25 -17.25 -40.54
N ARG A 146 16.31 -17.58 -39.24
CA ARG A 146 15.34 -18.45 -38.52
C ARG A 146 14.54 -17.77 -37.42
N ARG A 147 14.80 -16.49 -37.16
CA ARG A 147 14.11 -15.68 -36.17
C ARG A 147 14.19 -14.21 -36.57
N PRO A 148 13.34 -13.33 -36.01
CA PRO A 148 13.44 -11.90 -36.25
C PRO A 148 14.76 -11.32 -35.73
N THR A 149 15.36 -10.41 -36.49
CA THR A 149 16.53 -9.64 -36.06
C THR A 149 16.18 -8.16 -36.11
N VAL A 150 16.07 -7.53 -34.95
CA VAL A 150 15.76 -6.09 -34.80
C VAL A 150 17.07 -5.32 -34.86
N LEU A 151 17.19 -4.48 -35.87
CA LEU A 151 18.38 -3.69 -36.18
C LEU A 151 18.09 -2.22 -35.95
N GLU A 152 18.84 -1.61 -35.04
CA GLU A 152 18.80 -0.18 -34.77
C GLU A 152 20.03 0.49 -35.39
N PHE A 153 19.81 1.33 -36.40
CA PHE A 153 20.83 2.10 -37.07
C PHE A 153 20.82 3.53 -36.55
N ARG A 154 22.00 4.03 -36.16
CA ARG A 154 22.20 5.41 -35.69
C ARG A 154 23.28 6.09 -36.49
N ASN A 155 22.95 7.23 -37.08
CA ASN A 155 23.91 8.06 -37.78
C ASN A 155 24.73 8.84 -36.74
N ASP A 156 26.04 8.60 -36.70
CA ASP A 156 26.97 9.44 -35.95
C ASP A 156 28.10 9.90 -36.89
N PRO A 157 28.03 11.15 -37.41
CA PRO A 157 29.03 11.69 -38.32
C PRO A 157 30.45 11.79 -37.73
N LYS A 158 30.56 11.79 -36.39
CA LYS A 158 31.82 11.95 -35.65
C LYS A 158 32.62 10.65 -35.59
N LEU A 159 31.97 9.50 -35.76
CA LEU A 159 32.63 8.20 -35.71
C LEU A 159 33.51 7.94 -36.94
N ALA A 160 34.76 7.55 -36.71
CA ALA A 160 35.66 7.09 -37.76
C ALA A 160 35.35 5.64 -38.19
N THR A 161 34.92 4.80 -37.24
CA THR A 161 34.56 3.40 -37.41
C THR A 161 33.25 3.12 -36.69
N SER A 162 32.45 2.20 -37.23
CA SER A 162 31.15 1.87 -36.62
C SER A 162 31.30 1.18 -35.27
N ARG A 163 30.40 1.52 -34.33
CA ARG A 163 30.22 0.81 -33.05
C ARG A 163 29.10 -0.19 -33.17
N TRP A 164 29.32 -1.39 -32.64
CA TRP A 164 28.39 -2.51 -32.70
C TRP A 164 28.02 -2.94 -31.29
N GLN A 165 26.71 -3.05 -31.03
CA GLN A 165 26.18 -3.45 -29.73
C GLN A 165 25.12 -4.53 -29.88
N ILE A 166 25.06 -5.44 -28.92
CA ILE A 166 24.03 -6.48 -28.84
C ILE A 166 23.32 -6.36 -27.48
N LEU A 167 22.00 -6.46 -27.47
CA LEU A 167 21.23 -6.41 -26.22
C LEU A 167 21.31 -7.77 -25.51
N ASN A 168 21.70 -7.74 -24.25
CA ASN A 168 21.55 -8.90 -23.38
C ASN A 168 20.12 -8.91 -22.81
N THR A 169 19.27 -9.82 -23.30
CA THR A 169 17.85 -9.88 -22.92
C THR A 169 17.63 -10.21 -21.43
N SER A 170 18.61 -10.82 -20.76
CA SER A 170 18.50 -11.16 -19.33
C SER A 170 18.80 -9.96 -18.43
N THR A 171 19.71 -9.08 -18.83
CA THR A 171 20.10 -7.90 -18.06
C THR A 171 19.50 -6.60 -18.58
N GLN A 172 18.94 -6.61 -19.79
CA GLN A 172 18.47 -5.43 -20.53
C GLN A 172 19.56 -4.37 -20.76
N VAL A 173 20.83 -4.80 -20.83
CA VAL A 173 21.99 -3.91 -21.07
C VAL A 173 22.54 -4.12 -22.47
N TRP A 174 22.86 -3.02 -23.15
CA TRP A 174 23.58 -3.02 -24.42
C TRP A 174 25.07 -3.30 -24.21
N GLU A 175 25.57 -4.38 -24.79
CA GLU A 175 26.98 -4.77 -24.70
C GLU A 175 27.70 -4.39 -26.00
N GLU A 176 28.73 -3.55 -25.90
CA GLU A 176 29.60 -3.24 -27.04
C GLU A 176 30.50 -4.43 -27.36
N LYS A 177 30.50 -4.85 -28.64
CA LYS A 177 31.29 -5.97 -29.14
C LYS A 177 31.87 -5.60 -30.51
N THR A 178 32.92 -6.30 -30.91
CA THR A 178 33.42 -6.15 -32.29
C THR A 178 32.38 -6.67 -33.28
N MET A 179 32.34 -6.10 -34.49
CA MET A 179 31.46 -6.54 -35.58
C MET A 179 31.53 -8.06 -35.79
N SER A 180 32.73 -8.65 -35.84
CA SER A 180 32.92 -10.09 -36.02
C SER A 180 32.28 -10.93 -34.90
N GLN A 181 32.37 -10.48 -33.64
CA GLN A 181 31.72 -11.14 -32.51
C GLN A 181 30.20 -11.05 -32.57
N VAL A 182 29.65 -9.89 -32.95
CA VAL A 182 28.20 -9.72 -33.12
C VAL A 182 27.71 -10.63 -34.23
N LEU A 183 28.37 -10.66 -35.38
CA LEU A 183 28.00 -11.53 -36.51
C LEU A 183 28.02 -13.00 -36.13
N LYS A 184 29.08 -13.44 -35.44
CA LYS A 184 29.17 -14.81 -34.94
C LYS A 184 28.03 -15.13 -33.97
N THR A 185 27.75 -14.25 -33.01
CA THR A 185 26.68 -14.46 -32.02
C THR A 185 25.30 -14.58 -32.67
N VAL A 186 25.02 -13.72 -33.66
CA VAL A 186 23.75 -13.75 -34.39
C VAL A 186 23.67 -15.01 -35.29
N SER A 187 24.76 -15.38 -35.98
CA SER A 187 24.83 -16.60 -36.79
C SER A 187 24.60 -17.85 -35.94
N ASP A 188 25.33 -18.00 -34.84
CA ASP A 188 25.21 -19.12 -33.90
C ASP A 188 23.77 -19.24 -33.37
N ALA A 189 23.13 -18.09 -33.07
CA ALA A 189 21.75 -18.06 -32.61
C ALA A 189 20.73 -18.51 -33.69
N HIS A 190 20.95 -18.19 -34.96
CA HIS A 190 20.13 -18.72 -36.06
C HIS A 190 20.39 -20.22 -36.30
N GLU A 191 21.65 -20.65 -36.26
CA GLU A 191 22.05 -22.04 -36.50
C GLU A 191 21.54 -22.99 -35.40
N SER A 192 21.53 -22.54 -34.14
CA SER A 192 21.05 -23.32 -32.99
C SER A 192 19.59 -23.79 -33.11
N LEU A 193 18.77 -23.12 -33.92
CA LEU A 193 17.37 -23.48 -34.15
C LEU A 193 17.19 -24.65 -35.14
N GLY A 194 18.22 -24.98 -35.93
CA GLY A 194 18.20 -26.07 -36.90
C GLY A 194 17.05 -25.98 -37.91
N ALA A 195 16.08 -26.88 -37.76
CA ALA A 195 14.88 -26.99 -38.60
C ALA A 195 13.66 -26.20 -38.09
N ASN A 196 13.79 -25.49 -36.96
CA ASN A 196 12.69 -24.72 -36.35
C ASN A 196 12.86 -23.20 -36.55
N VAL A 197 11.79 -22.47 -36.25
CA VAL A 197 11.74 -21.00 -36.24
C VAL A 197 11.38 -20.52 -34.82
N SER A 198 11.97 -19.42 -34.38
CA SER A 198 11.64 -18.77 -33.09
C SER A 198 11.04 -17.39 -33.33
N ARG A 199 10.08 -17.01 -32.48
CA ARG A 199 9.49 -15.66 -32.46
C ARG A 199 10.33 -14.65 -31.67
N ASP A 200 11.25 -15.13 -30.84
CA ASP A 200 12.05 -14.27 -29.97
C ASP A 200 13.10 -13.52 -30.81
N PRO A 201 13.07 -12.17 -30.81
CA PRO A 201 13.97 -11.37 -31.60
C PRO A 201 15.38 -11.28 -31.00
N ILE A 202 16.38 -11.08 -31.86
CA ILE A 202 17.72 -10.62 -31.46
C ILE A 202 17.83 -9.13 -31.75
N TYR A 203 18.31 -8.35 -30.79
CA TYR A 203 18.48 -6.90 -30.94
C TYR A 203 19.94 -6.54 -31.14
N VAL A 204 20.21 -5.83 -32.23
CA VAL A 204 21.55 -5.34 -32.60
C VAL A 204 21.46 -3.85 -32.91
N ARG A 205 22.40 -3.07 -32.38
CA ARG A 205 22.55 -1.64 -32.66
C ARG A 205 23.86 -1.40 -33.37
N VAL A 206 23.80 -0.60 -34.43
CA VAL A 206 24.96 -0.17 -35.21
C VAL A 206 24.95 1.34 -35.26
N GLU A 207 26.03 1.95 -34.77
CA GLU A 207 26.23 3.39 -34.82
C GLU A 207 27.38 3.68 -35.79
N GLY A 208 27.14 4.50 -36.81
CA GLY A 208 28.14 4.74 -37.83
C GLY A 208 27.86 5.98 -38.68
N LYS A 209 28.91 6.49 -39.32
CA LYS A 209 28.87 7.74 -40.09
C LYS A 209 27.92 7.71 -41.29
N ASN A 210 27.69 6.54 -41.87
CA ASN A 210 26.93 6.39 -43.12
C ASN A 210 25.62 5.62 -42.94
N CYS A 211 25.20 5.40 -41.69
CA CYS A 211 23.94 4.74 -41.33
C CYS A 211 22.75 5.69 -41.57
N VAL A 212 21.58 5.15 -41.87
CA VAL A 212 20.31 5.88 -41.76
C VAL A 212 19.82 5.79 -40.32
N ASP A 213 19.30 6.88 -39.74
CA ASP A 213 18.67 6.83 -38.41
C ASP A 213 17.32 6.09 -38.49
N MET A 214 17.32 4.78 -38.27
CA MET A 214 16.09 3.97 -38.29
C MET A 214 16.21 2.66 -37.52
N GLN A 215 15.07 2.13 -37.09
CA GLN A 215 14.94 0.75 -36.61
C GLN A 215 14.17 -0.10 -37.63
N ILE A 216 14.71 -1.26 -37.98
CA ILE A 216 14.10 -2.22 -38.91
C ILE A 216 14.16 -3.64 -38.31
N THR A 217 13.11 -4.42 -38.53
CA THR A 217 13.10 -5.85 -38.21
C THR A 217 13.33 -6.65 -39.49
N ASP A 218 14.46 -7.34 -39.58
CA ASP A 218 14.72 -8.32 -40.63
C ASP A 218 13.98 -9.63 -40.30
N LEU A 219 13.13 -10.08 -41.21
CA LEU A 219 12.35 -11.30 -41.08
C LEU A 219 12.85 -12.38 -42.03
N PRO A 220 12.72 -13.67 -41.66
CA PRO A 220 12.99 -14.78 -42.56
C PRO A 220 12.29 -14.63 -43.91
N GLY A 221 13.03 -14.89 -44.99
CA GLY A 221 12.49 -14.78 -46.34
C GLY A 221 11.53 -15.92 -46.67
N PHE A 222 10.46 -15.60 -47.41
CA PHE A 222 9.55 -16.62 -47.91
C PHE A 222 10.29 -17.63 -48.79
N ARG A 223 9.97 -18.91 -48.59
CA ARG A 223 10.53 -20.04 -49.33
C ARG A 223 9.49 -20.60 -50.30
N GLU A 224 9.96 -21.13 -51.42
CA GLU A 224 9.11 -21.80 -52.38
C GLU A 224 8.68 -23.18 -51.86
N PHE A 225 7.57 -23.68 -52.40
CA PHE A 225 7.03 -24.99 -52.08
C PHE A 225 8.08 -26.08 -52.31
N ALA A 226 8.24 -26.99 -51.35
CA ALA A 226 9.19 -28.10 -51.44
C ALA A 226 8.46 -29.45 -51.36
N LEU A 227 8.85 -30.40 -52.21
CA LEU A 227 8.35 -31.78 -52.17
C LEU A 227 8.73 -32.52 -50.87
N ASP A 228 9.77 -32.03 -50.19
CA ASP A 228 10.30 -32.55 -48.94
C ASP A 228 9.47 -32.02 -47.77
N LYS A 229 8.87 -32.93 -46.99
CA LYS A 229 7.99 -32.60 -45.85
C LYS A 229 8.67 -31.73 -44.79
N GLU A 230 9.96 -31.93 -44.53
CA GLU A 230 10.68 -31.14 -43.53
C GLU A 230 10.89 -29.70 -44.03
N LYS A 231 11.20 -29.54 -45.32
CA LYS A 231 11.36 -28.23 -45.95
C LYS A 231 10.02 -27.49 -46.06
N GLN A 232 8.91 -28.21 -46.27
CA GLN A 232 7.58 -27.63 -46.30
C GLN A 232 7.14 -27.15 -44.90
N SER A 233 7.30 -27.98 -43.86
CA SER A 233 6.99 -27.59 -42.47
C SER A 233 7.72 -26.32 -42.05
N LEU A 234 8.99 -26.20 -42.42
CA LEU A 234 9.79 -25.01 -42.16
C LEU A 234 9.33 -23.79 -42.98
N ALA A 235 8.89 -23.98 -44.22
CA ALA A 235 8.32 -22.90 -45.01
C ALA A 235 7.01 -22.38 -44.39
N ASP A 236 6.17 -23.29 -43.87
CA ASP A 236 4.93 -22.95 -43.19
C ASP A 236 5.20 -22.19 -41.87
N GLN A 237 6.16 -22.64 -41.05
CA GLN A 237 6.58 -21.93 -39.84
C GLN A 237 7.11 -20.51 -40.11
N ILE A 238 7.86 -20.34 -41.20
CA ILE A 238 8.31 -19.02 -41.65
C ILE A 238 7.12 -18.17 -42.08
N ASP A 239 6.17 -18.76 -42.80
CA ASP A 239 4.97 -18.04 -43.25
C ASP A 239 4.13 -17.56 -42.07
N ASP A 240 3.93 -18.40 -41.06
CA ASP A 240 3.21 -18.06 -39.83
C ASP A 240 3.91 -16.95 -39.05
N LEU A 241 5.24 -17.04 -38.89
CA LEU A 241 6.03 -15.99 -38.24
C LEU A 241 5.90 -14.67 -38.98
N VAL A 242 6.18 -14.65 -40.29
CA VAL A 242 6.14 -13.40 -41.07
C VAL A 242 4.72 -12.84 -41.11
N SER A 243 3.71 -13.71 -41.23
CA SER A 243 2.30 -13.32 -41.21
C SER A 243 1.90 -12.65 -39.89
N SER A 244 2.40 -13.09 -38.74
CA SER A 244 2.08 -12.43 -37.46
C SER A 244 2.56 -10.98 -37.44
N PHE A 245 3.76 -10.70 -37.97
CA PHE A 245 4.27 -9.33 -38.11
C PHE A 245 3.49 -8.53 -39.17
N MET A 246 3.09 -9.18 -40.26
CA MET A 246 2.31 -8.53 -41.34
C MET A 246 0.91 -8.09 -40.89
N HIS A 247 0.24 -8.86 -40.02
CA HIS A 247 -1.11 -8.53 -39.55
C HIS A 247 -1.14 -7.39 -38.53
N ASP A 248 -0.03 -7.08 -37.87
CA ASP A 248 0.05 -5.92 -36.97
C ASP A 248 -0.08 -4.62 -37.77
N PRO A 249 -1.15 -3.81 -37.55
CA PRO A 249 -1.39 -2.59 -38.31
C PRO A 249 -0.37 -1.48 -38.02
N ARG A 250 0.42 -1.60 -36.94
CA ARG A 250 1.50 -0.67 -36.59
C ARG A 250 2.73 -0.86 -37.48
N ASN A 251 2.88 -2.03 -38.08
CA ASN A 251 4.05 -2.37 -38.87
C ASN A 251 3.96 -1.83 -40.30
N VAL A 252 4.99 -1.08 -40.69
CA VAL A 252 5.20 -0.62 -42.06
C VAL A 252 6.02 -1.66 -42.80
N MET A 253 5.47 -2.19 -43.88
CA MET A 253 6.04 -3.27 -44.66
C MET A 253 6.96 -2.73 -45.75
N LEU A 254 8.24 -3.09 -45.68
CA LEU A 254 9.20 -2.90 -46.76
C LEU A 254 9.24 -4.16 -47.62
N CYS A 255 8.47 -4.17 -48.69
CA CYS A 255 8.32 -5.30 -49.60
C CYS A 255 9.44 -5.27 -50.64
N VAL A 256 10.46 -6.12 -50.48
CA VAL A 256 11.59 -6.24 -51.42
C VAL A 256 11.30 -7.31 -52.46
N GLU A 257 11.32 -6.91 -53.73
CA GLU A 257 11.16 -7.78 -54.90
C GLU A 257 12.26 -7.51 -55.92
N GLU A 258 12.50 -8.47 -56.82
CA GLU A 258 13.36 -8.27 -57.99
C GLU A 258 12.63 -7.41 -59.04
N ALA A 259 13.36 -6.54 -59.74
CA ALA A 259 12.84 -5.73 -60.82
C ALA A 259 12.34 -6.63 -61.97
N GLY A 260 11.08 -6.46 -62.32
CA GLY A 260 10.37 -7.25 -63.32
C GLY A 260 8.88 -6.87 -63.32
N ASP A 261 8.08 -7.43 -64.22
CA ASP A 261 6.66 -7.06 -64.37
C ASP A 261 5.82 -7.31 -63.12
N ALA A 262 4.68 -6.61 -63.01
CA ALA A 262 3.79 -6.67 -61.85
C ALA A 262 3.32 -8.09 -61.53
N ALA A 263 3.10 -8.93 -62.56
CA ALA A 263 2.71 -10.33 -62.42
C ALA A 263 3.73 -11.18 -61.63
N ASN A 264 5.01 -10.78 -61.60
CA ASN A 264 6.08 -11.52 -60.93
C ASN A 264 6.28 -11.10 -59.46
N LEU A 265 5.51 -10.13 -58.95
CA LEU A 265 5.62 -9.57 -57.59
C LEU A 265 4.83 -10.37 -56.55
N SER A 266 5.20 -11.64 -56.37
CA SER A 266 4.50 -12.58 -55.47
C SER A 266 4.36 -12.12 -54.01
N THR A 267 5.38 -11.47 -53.45
CA THR A 267 5.38 -10.94 -52.08
C THR A 267 4.41 -9.77 -51.95
N LEU A 268 4.34 -8.90 -52.97
CA LEU A 268 3.41 -7.78 -52.98
C LEU A 268 1.95 -8.24 -52.99
N ALA A 269 1.65 -9.35 -53.70
CA ALA A 269 0.34 -9.97 -53.65
C ALA A 269 -0.01 -10.46 -52.23
N ARG A 270 0.97 -10.94 -51.46
CA ARG A 270 0.79 -11.29 -50.04
C ARG A 270 0.52 -10.04 -49.18
N CYS A 271 1.26 -8.95 -49.38
CA CYS A 271 1.02 -7.67 -48.71
C CYS A 271 -0.41 -7.15 -48.98
N LYS A 272 -0.91 -7.27 -50.21
CA LYS A 272 -2.28 -6.86 -50.58
C LYS A 272 -3.37 -7.53 -49.74
N ARG A 273 -3.15 -8.76 -49.26
CA ARG A 273 -4.13 -9.49 -48.44
C ARG A 273 -4.31 -8.88 -47.05
N VAL A 274 -3.27 -8.26 -46.50
CA VAL A 274 -3.24 -7.65 -45.16
C VAL A 274 -3.29 -6.11 -45.19
N ASP A 275 -3.03 -5.52 -46.35
CA ASP A 275 -3.06 -4.08 -46.63
C ASP A 275 -3.65 -3.83 -48.03
N PRO A 276 -4.98 -3.98 -48.21
CA PRO A 276 -5.63 -3.92 -49.53
C PRO A 276 -5.44 -2.60 -50.27
N TYR A 277 -5.21 -1.52 -49.51
CA TYR A 277 -5.02 -0.17 -50.05
C TYR A 277 -3.55 0.25 -50.04
N TYR A 278 -2.61 -0.59 -49.61
CA TYR A 278 -1.18 -0.24 -49.53
C TYR A 278 -0.86 1.01 -48.68
N ASN A 279 -1.62 1.27 -47.61
CA ASN A 279 -1.43 2.43 -46.74
C ASN A 279 -0.12 2.36 -45.94
N ARG A 280 0.37 1.14 -45.70
CA ARG A 280 1.56 0.86 -44.88
C ARG A 280 2.54 -0.07 -45.60
N THR A 281 2.45 -0.18 -46.93
CA THR A 281 3.35 -0.98 -47.75
C THR A 281 4.20 -0.10 -48.66
N ILE A 282 5.51 -0.30 -48.64
CA ILE A 282 6.47 0.34 -49.55
C ILE A 282 7.11 -0.76 -50.38
N LEU A 283 6.95 -0.67 -51.71
CA LEU A 283 7.54 -1.61 -52.66
C LEU A 283 8.97 -1.18 -53.03
N ILE A 284 9.92 -2.12 -52.98
CA ILE A 284 11.32 -1.90 -53.38
C ILE A 284 11.67 -2.93 -54.45
N ARG A 285 11.81 -2.46 -55.70
CA ARG A 285 12.20 -3.27 -56.87
C ARG A 285 13.73 -3.19 -57.04
N ASN A 286 14.42 -4.18 -56.49
CA ASN A 286 15.87 -4.32 -56.50
C ASN A 286 16.39 -4.95 -57.81
N LYS A 287 17.70 -4.90 -58.06
CA LYS A 287 18.39 -5.46 -59.25
C LYS A 287 17.91 -4.83 -60.56
N LEU A 288 17.69 -3.51 -60.53
CA LEU A 288 17.26 -2.75 -61.71
C LEU A 288 18.25 -2.88 -62.88
N ASP A 289 19.53 -3.05 -62.58
CA ASP A 289 20.60 -3.30 -63.54
C ASP A 289 20.32 -4.46 -64.51
N LYS A 290 19.66 -5.52 -64.02
CA LYS A 290 19.28 -6.66 -64.86
C LYS A 290 18.12 -6.35 -65.79
N TYR A 291 17.28 -5.40 -65.42
CA TYR A 291 16.05 -5.06 -66.12
C TYR A 291 16.23 -3.85 -67.07
N TYR A 292 17.43 -3.24 -67.11
CA TYR A 292 17.69 -2.11 -68.01
C TYR A 292 17.36 -2.44 -69.48
N ARG A 293 17.65 -3.64 -69.96
CA ARG A 293 17.48 -3.99 -71.38
C ARG A 293 16.01 -4.03 -71.80
N ASP A 294 15.12 -4.32 -70.86
CA ASP A 294 13.68 -4.40 -71.07
C ASP A 294 13.01 -3.02 -71.00
N LEU A 295 13.74 -2.00 -70.51
CA LEU A 295 13.28 -0.62 -70.44
C LEU A 295 13.66 0.16 -71.71
N THR A 296 12.66 0.77 -72.34
CA THR A 296 12.76 1.60 -73.54
C THR A 296 12.10 2.96 -73.29
N ALA A 297 12.32 3.91 -74.19
CA ALA A 297 11.70 5.23 -74.07
C ALA A 297 10.16 5.22 -74.14
N GLN A 298 9.58 4.15 -74.70
CA GLN A 298 8.13 3.99 -74.79
C GLN A 298 7.53 3.44 -73.50
N ASN A 299 8.17 2.46 -72.86
CA ASN A 299 7.58 1.74 -71.72
C ASN A 299 8.07 2.22 -70.34
N ILE A 300 9.15 3.00 -70.24
CA ILE A 300 9.76 3.28 -68.93
C ILE A 300 8.84 4.04 -67.97
N ASN A 301 8.08 5.01 -68.48
CA ASN A 301 7.13 5.78 -67.66
C ASN A 301 5.94 4.93 -67.23
N GLU A 302 5.47 4.05 -68.10
CA GLU A 302 4.41 3.10 -67.78
C GLU A 302 4.91 2.09 -66.74
N TRP A 303 6.11 1.52 -66.91
CA TRP A 303 6.72 0.58 -65.97
C TRP A 303 6.99 1.20 -64.59
N LEU A 304 7.47 2.44 -64.55
CA LEU A 304 7.66 3.21 -63.31
C LEU A 304 6.31 3.53 -62.65
N GLY A 305 5.27 3.78 -63.46
CA GLY A 305 3.87 3.85 -63.04
C GLY A 305 3.28 2.50 -62.63
N GLY A 306 3.91 1.38 -62.99
CA GLY A 306 3.43 0.03 -62.72
C GLY A 306 2.42 -0.52 -63.74
N TYR A 307 2.46 -0.03 -64.99
CA TYR A 307 1.59 -0.40 -66.12
C TYR A 307 0.07 -0.30 -65.86
N GLY A 308 -0.34 0.42 -64.82
CA GLY A 308 -1.74 0.46 -64.37
C GLY A 308 -2.17 -0.74 -63.49
N ASP A 309 -1.33 -1.77 -63.38
CA ASP A 309 -1.57 -2.93 -62.49
C ASP A 309 -1.28 -2.61 -61.02
N LEU A 310 -0.39 -1.64 -60.78
CA LEU A 310 -0.04 -1.16 -59.44
C LEU A 310 -0.81 0.13 -59.13
N PRO A 311 -1.48 0.24 -57.97
CA PRO A 311 -2.19 1.45 -57.58
C PRO A 311 -1.31 2.70 -57.53
N ASP A 312 -1.89 3.87 -57.80
CA ASP A 312 -1.17 5.14 -57.78
C ASP A 312 -0.69 5.55 -56.39
N ASN A 313 -1.41 5.12 -55.34
CA ASN A 313 -1.07 5.41 -53.95
C ASN A 313 0.02 4.48 -53.37
N LEU A 314 0.39 3.40 -54.07
CA LEU A 314 1.48 2.52 -53.67
C LEU A 314 2.82 3.23 -53.87
N VAL A 315 3.53 3.49 -52.77
CA VAL A 315 4.90 3.99 -52.81
C VAL A 315 5.81 2.88 -53.32
N LYS A 316 6.52 3.15 -54.42
CA LYS A 316 7.35 2.17 -55.13
C LYS A 316 8.69 2.78 -55.49
N PHE A 317 9.78 2.14 -55.08
CA PHE A 317 11.15 2.50 -55.42
C PHE A 317 11.75 1.46 -56.35
N CYS A 318 12.58 1.89 -57.30
CA CYS A 318 13.40 1.00 -58.11
C CYS A 318 14.88 1.36 -57.96
N LEU A 319 15.71 0.37 -57.65
CA LEU A 319 17.11 0.58 -57.33
C LEU A 319 17.94 -0.67 -57.58
N THR A 320 19.26 -0.49 -57.63
CA THR A 320 20.26 -1.53 -57.66
C THR A 320 21.09 -1.43 -56.40
N LEU A 321 21.00 -2.45 -55.54
CA LEU A 321 21.86 -2.55 -54.37
C LEU A 321 23.27 -3.03 -54.75
N PRO A 322 24.31 -2.70 -53.95
CA PRO A 322 25.69 -3.11 -54.24
C PRO A 322 25.81 -4.62 -54.49
N PHE A 323 26.52 -5.04 -55.53
CA PHE A 323 26.84 -6.44 -55.81
C PHE A 323 28.25 -6.58 -56.39
N TRP A 324 28.85 -7.77 -56.24
CA TRP A 324 30.17 -8.12 -56.79
C TRP A 324 30.27 -9.65 -56.91
N ASP A 325 31.33 -10.13 -57.57
CA ASP A 325 31.62 -11.57 -57.62
C ASP A 325 32.26 -12.03 -56.30
N GLU A 326 31.49 -12.77 -55.51
CA GLU A 326 31.89 -13.28 -54.20
C GLU A 326 33.05 -14.28 -54.28
N LYS A 327 33.35 -14.86 -55.45
CA LYS A 327 34.52 -15.74 -55.65
C LYS A 327 35.85 -15.02 -55.43
N HIS A 328 35.86 -13.70 -55.57
CA HIS A 328 37.04 -12.85 -55.37
C HIS A 328 37.10 -12.29 -53.93
N GLY A 329 36.20 -12.75 -53.05
CA GLY A 329 36.11 -12.32 -51.65
C GLY A 329 35.18 -11.12 -51.46
N GLY A 330 35.68 -10.12 -50.71
CA GLY A 330 34.94 -8.90 -50.38
C GLY A 330 34.74 -7.94 -51.56
N PRO A 331 34.06 -6.81 -51.33
CA PRO A 331 33.73 -5.85 -52.38
C PRO A 331 35.02 -5.24 -52.96
N PRO A 332 35.08 -5.04 -54.29
CA PRO A 332 36.29 -4.55 -54.98
C PRO A 332 36.64 -3.10 -54.65
N LYS A 333 35.71 -2.37 -54.01
CA LYS A 333 35.83 -0.97 -53.59
C LYS A 333 35.15 -0.81 -52.23
N PRO A 334 35.45 0.25 -51.47
CA PRO A 334 34.70 0.58 -50.26
C PRO A 334 33.20 0.57 -50.53
N PHE A 335 32.44 -0.10 -49.66
CA PHE A 335 31.01 -0.40 -49.87
C PHE A 335 30.17 0.85 -50.19
N ILE A 336 30.44 1.97 -49.52
CA ILE A 336 29.79 3.27 -49.77
C ILE A 336 30.02 3.79 -51.19
N LYS A 337 31.24 3.65 -51.72
CA LYS A 337 31.54 4.06 -53.10
C LYS A 337 30.78 3.20 -54.10
N LEU A 338 30.71 1.89 -53.86
CA LEU A 338 29.95 0.97 -54.71
C LEU A 338 28.44 1.28 -54.68
N ARG A 339 27.88 1.55 -53.49
CA ARG A 339 26.48 2.00 -53.32
C ARG A 339 26.18 3.27 -54.11
N LYS A 340 27.09 4.25 -54.07
CA LYS A 340 26.96 5.48 -54.84
C LYS A 340 27.06 5.24 -56.34
N GLU A 341 28.01 4.43 -56.80
CA GLU A 341 28.17 4.08 -58.22
C GLU A 341 26.92 3.41 -58.79
N MET A 342 26.28 2.50 -58.04
CA MET A 342 25.02 1.87 -58.47
C MET A 342 23.87 2.87 -58.52
N ASN A 343 23.73 3.72 -57.50
CA ASN A 343 22.71 4.77 -57.45
C ASN A 343 22.83 5.74 -58.64
N ASP A 344 24.04 6.24 -58.89
CA ASP A 344 24.29 7.19 -59.98
C ASP A 344 24.04 6.54 -61.35
N ARG A 345 24.36 5.24 -61.49
CA ARG A 345 24.08 4.45 -62.69
C ARG A 345 22.57 4.29 -62.92
N ASP A 346 21.81 3.90 -61.90
CA ASP A 346 20.35 3.77 -62.02
C ASP A 346 19.71 5.08 -62.47
N ILE A 347 20.09 6.18 -61.83
CA ILE A 347 19.58 7.52 -62.17
C ILE A 347 19.94 7.88 -63.61
N ALA A 348 21.19 7.64 -64.03
CA ALA A 348 21.64 7.94 -65.39
C ALA A 348 20.92 7.11 -66.46
N GLU A 349 20.77 5.80 -66.24
CA GLU A 349 20.11 4.87 -67.16
C GLU A 349 18.60 5.13 -67.28
N VAL A 350 17.91 5.38 -66.17
CA VAL A 350 16.48 5.69 -66.20
C VAL A 350 16.23 7.04 -66.86
N LYS A 351 17.11 8.03 -66.62
CA LYS A 351 17.02 9.35 -67.24
C LYS A 351 17.36 9.32 -68.74
N SER A 352 18.38 8.56 -69.16
CA SER A 352 18.77 8.46 -70.58
C SER A 352 17.66 7.85 -71.43
N LYS A 353 16.81 7.02 -70.83
CA LYS A 353 15.63 6.40 -71.45
C LYS A 353 14.39 7.29 -71.44
N GLY A 354 14.47 8.55 -70.99
CA GLY A 354 13.34 9.49 -71.09
C GLY A 354 12.29 9.35 -69.98
N ALA A 355 12.67 8.87 -68.80
CA ALA A 355 11.79 8.90 -67.64
C ALA A 355 11.39 10.34 -67.24
N SER A 356 10.11 10.53 -66.94
CA SER A 356 9.55 11.79 -66.47
C SER A 356 10.12 12.18 -65.11
N GLN A 357 10.30 13.49 -64.89
CA GLN A 357 10.79 14.06 -63.63
C GLN A 357 9.94 13.65 -62.42
N GLN A 358 8.65 13.33 -62.63
CA GLN A 358 7.79 12.88 -61.54
C GLN A 358 8.26 11.57 -60.90
N PHE A 359 8.77 10.63 -61.71
CA PHE A 359 9.20 9.31 -61.26
C PHE A 359 10.64 9.28 -60.76
N MET A 360 11.48 10.25 -61.16
CA MET A 360 12.88 10.32 -60.74
C MET A 360 13.07 10.38 -59.22
N ARG A 361 12.07 10.86 -58.47
CA ARG A 361 12.08 10.88 -56.99
C ARG A 361 12.02 9.48 -56.35
N TYR A 362 11.72 8.44 -57.13
CA TYR A 362 11.58 7.06 -56.70
C TYR A 362 12.69 6.13 -57.23
N VAL A 363 13.67 6.69 -57.94
CA VAL A 363 14.77 5.94 -58.56
C VAL A 363 16.03 6.08 -57.70
N GLY A 364 16.68 4.98 -57.40
CA GLY A 364 17.96 4.94 -56.70
C GLY A 364 17.84 4.91 -55.16
N PHE A 365 18.91 4.43 -54.53
CA PHE A 365 18.98 4.22 -53.08
C PHE A 365 18.94 5.54 -52.29
N GLU A 366 19.58 6.61 -52.76
CA GLU A 366 19.63 7.88 -52.00
C GLU A 366 18.25 8.53 -51.88
N ASN A 367 17.42 8.42 -52.91
CA ASN A 367 16.05 8.89 -52.87
C ASN A 367 15.18 8.04 -51.92
N PHE A 368 15.40 6.72 -51.92
CA PHE A 368 14.76 5.80 -50.96
C PHE A 368 15.12 6.14 -49.52
N ALA A 369 16.42 6.30 -49.21
CA ALA A 369 16.88 6.66 -47.87
C ALA A 369 16.28 7.98 -47.38
N ARG A 370 16.31 9.03 -48.22
CA ARG A 370 15.68 10.34 -47.91
C ARG A 370 14.17 10.25 -47.71
N PHE A 371 13.49 9.37 -48.43
CA PHE A 371 12.05 9.13 -48.22
C PHE A 371 11.80 8.45 -46.87
N MET A 372 12.59 7.42 -46.54
CA MET A 372 12.47 6.69 -45.28
C MET A 372 12.67 7.62 -44.08
N GLU A 373 13.70 8.47 -44.10
CA GLU A 373 13.95 9.48 -43.07
C GLU A 373 12.72 10.37 -42.82
N LYS A 374 12.10 10.88 -43.89
CA LYS A 374 10.89 11.71 -43.78
C LYS A 374 9.67 10.92 -43.30
N LYS A 375 9.53 9.67 -43.75
CA LYS A 375 8.41 8.81 -43.37
C LYS A 375 8.47 8.46 -41.88
N ILE A 376 9.66 8.17 -41.36
CA ILE A 376 9.91 7.95 -39.91
C ILE A 376 9.46 9.17 -39.11
N GLU A 377 9.88 10.37 -39.51
CA GLU A 377 9.52 11.61 -38.82
C GLU A 377 7.99 11.86 -38.81
N SER A 378 7.31 11.63 -39.94
CA SER A 378 5.85 11.76 -40.05
C SER A 378 5.12 10.80 -39.13
N LEU A 379 5.45 9.50 -39.25
CA LEU A 379 4.81 8.45 -38.47
C LEU A 379 5.01 8.67 -36.98
N PHE A 380 6.19 9.15 -36.58
CA PHE A 380 6.41 9.47 -35.18
C PHE A 380 5.55 10.64 -34.71
N THR A 381 5.54 11.74 -35.47
CA THR A 381 4.73 12.93 -35.14
C THR A 381 3.25 12.57 -34.97
N GLU A 382 2.73 11.68 -35.82
CA GLU A 382 1.36 11.15 -35.74
C GLU A 382 1.15 10.26 -34.51
N SER A 383 2.18 9.52 -34.07
CA SER A 383 2.11 8.61 -32.91
C SER A 383 2.27 9.29 -31.54
N ILE A 384 2.87 10.49 -31.46
CA ILE A 384 3.09 11.21 -30.19
C ILE A 384 1.79 11.42 -29.42
N GLY A 385 0.74 11.91 -30.10
CA GLY A 385 -0.54 12.24 -29.46
C GLY A 385 -1.23 11.00 -28.84
N PRO A 386 -1.43 9.92 -29.62
CA PRO A 386 -1.92 8.65 -29.09
C PRO A 386 -1.06 8.06 -27.97
N CYS A 387 0.27 8.12 -28.07
CA CYS A 387 1.19 7.63 -27.05
C CYS A 387 1.03 8.40 -25.73
N LEU A 388 0.98 9.74 -25.81
CA LEU A 388 0.79 10.61 -24.65
C LEU A 388 -0.54 10.34 -23.95
N ARG A 389 -1.64 10.21 -24.69
CA ARG A 389 -2.95 9.87 -24.10
C ARG A 389 -2.89 8.54 -23.36
N LYS A 390 -2.25 7.53 -23.94
CA LYS A 390 -2.11 6.22 -23.31
C LYS A 390 -1.29 6.29 -22.02
N LEU A 391 -0.21 7.09 -21.98
CA LEU A 391 0.55 7.32 -20.74
C LEU A 391 -0.28 8.06 -19.69
N GLN A 392 -1.08 9.05 -20.08
CA GLN A 392 -1.97 9.77 -19.17
C GLN A 392 -3.08 8.87 -18.59
N ASP A 393 -3.62 7.95 -19.40
CA ASP A 393 -4.59 6.96 -18.93
C ASP A 393 -3.95 6.00 -17.91
N LEU A 394 -2.71 5.56 -18.18
CA LEU A 394 -1.94 4.73 -17.24
C LEU A 394 -1.60 5.48 -15.95
N ASP A 395 -1.18 6.73 -16.04
CA ASP A 395 -0.88 7.59 -14.90
C ASP A 395 -2.09 7.67 -13.94
N LYS A 396 -3.28 7.90 -14.50
CA LYS A 396 -4.52 7.90 -13.73
C LYS A 396 -4.82 6.55 -13.10
N GLU A 397 -4.73 5.46 -13.87
CA GLU A 397 -4.99 4.10 -13.37
C GLU A 397 -4.05 3.73 -12.20
N TRP A 398 -2.77 4.05 -12.33
CA TRP A 398 -1.77 3.75 -11.30
C TRP A 398 -1.90 4.66 -10.09
N THR A 399 -2.32 5.91 -10.27
CA THR A 399 -2.65 6.84 -9.19
C THR A 399 -3.81 6.29 -8.35
N ASP A 400 -4.89 5.86 -9.00
CA ASP A 400 -6.06 5.28 -8.31
C ASP A 400 -5.66 4.00 -7.54
N LYS A 401 -4.82 3.14 -8.13
CA LYS A 401 -4.29 1.94 -7.47
C LYS A 401 -3.43 2.25 -6.25
N ARG A 402 -2.52 3.25 -6.36
CA ARG A 402 -1.69 3.71 -5.24
C ARG A 402 -2.59 4.20 -4.10
N ASP A 403 -3.54 5.06 -4.40
CA ASP A 403 -4.41 5.68 -3.39
C ASP A 403 -5.27 4.64 -2.66
N SER A 404 -5.82 3.66 -3.39
CA SER A 404 -6.54 2.54 -2.77
C SER A 404 -5.65 1.73 -1.82
N LYS A 405 -4.42 1.39 -2.23
CA LYS A 405 -3.48 0.65 -1.37
C LYS A 405 -3.04 1.48 -0.17
N GLN A 406 -2.86 2.78 -0.35
CA GLN A 406 -2.46 3.70 0.71
C GLN A 406 -3.58 3.89 1.75
N GLN A 407 -4.85 3.86 1.33
CA GLN A 407 -5.98 3.81 2.24
C GLN A 407 -5.99 2.50 3.05
N MET A 408 -5.83 1.35 2.38
CA MET A 408 -5.75 0.04 3.07
C MET A 408 -4.61 -0.02 4.09
N LEU A 409 -3.48 0.64 3.78
CA LEU A 409 -2.33 0.74 4.67
C LEU A 409 -2.66 1.51 5.96
N GLN A 410 -3.46 2.58 5.85
CA GLN A 410 -3.94 3.33 7.01
C GLN A 410 -4.92 2.50 7.84
N ASP A 411 -5.84 1.79 7.19
CA ASP A 411 -6.85 0.96 7.87
C ASP A 411 -6.22 -0.24 8.60
N THR A 412 -5.03 -0.68 8.18
CA THR A 412 -4.26 -1.78 8.80
C THR A 412 -3.35 -1.30 9.94
N ASP A 413 -3.30 0.02 10.23
CA ASP A 413 -2.45 0.56 11.29
C ASP A 413 -2.89 0.06 12.69
N PRO A 414 -2.06 -0.73 13.40
CA PRO A 414 -2.40 -1.24 14.71
C PRO A 414 -2.76 -0.15 15.72
N ASP A 415 -2.13 1.02 15.63
CA ASP A 415 -2.36 2.10 16.59
C ASP A 415 -3.72 2.78 16.33
N GLN A 416 -4.16 2.90 15.08
CA GLN A 416 -5.51 3.36 14.75
C GLN A 416 -6.58 2.36 15.17
N ILE A 417 -6.33 1.07 15.00
CA ILE A 417 -7.21 0.00 15.45
C ILE A 417 -7.36 0.06 16.98
N VAL A 418 -6.25 0.15 17.71
CA VAL A 418 -6.27 0.30 19.18
C VAL A 418 -7.05 1.54 19.61
N ASN A 419 -6.83 2.68 18.97
CA ASN A 419 -7.56 3.90 19.29
C ASN A 419 -9.06 3.76 19.04
N SER A 420 -9.45 3.02 18.00
CA SER A 420 -10.85 2.71 17.72
C SER A 420 -11.47 1.77 18.76
N ILE A 421 -10.72 0.76 19.21
CA ILE A 421 -11.16 -0.15 20.29
C ILE A 421 -11.31 0.62 21.61
N ARG A 422 -10.34 1.47 21.98
CA ARG A 422 -10.42 2.34 23.16
C ARG A 422 -11.64 3.26 23.13
N ALA A 423 -11.95 3.82 21.96
CA ALA A 423 -13.13 4.65 21.78
C ALA A 423 -14.43 3.84 21.94
N ALA A 424 -14.47 2.61 21.41
CA ALA A 424 -15.61 1.71 21.59
C ALA A 424 -15.80 1.31 23.06
N GLY A 425 -14.71 0.97 23.76
CA GLY A 425 -14.73 0.66 25.19
C GLY A 425 -15.24 1.83 26.04
N ARG A 426 -14.80 3.07 25.76
CA ARG A 426 -15.33 4.27 26.44
C ARG A 426 -16.83 4.46 26.23
N SER A 427 -17.33 4.24 25.01
CA SER A 427 -18.77 4.29 24.73
C SER A 427 -19.54 3.20 25.46
N LEU A 428 -18.98 1.99 25.61
CA LEU A 428 -19.58 0.94 26.43
C LEU A 428 -19.67 1.39 27.91
N SER A 429 -18.60 1.97 28.47
CA SER A 429 -18.62 2.49 29.84
C SER A 429 -19.64 3.62 30.04
N GLU A 430 -19.77 4.52 29.06
CA GLU A 430 -20.77 5.59 29.10
C GLU A 430 -22.20 5.04 29.04
N ALA A 431 -22.43 4.05 28.17
CA ALA A 431 -23.72 3.38 28.05
C ALA A 431 -24.10 2.58 29.30
N LEU A 432 -23.13 2.04 30.05
CA LEU A 432 -23.38 1.40 31.35
C LEU A 432 -24.06 2.36 32.33
N ASN A 433 -23.69 3.65 32.34
CA ASN A 433 -24.30 4.64 33.24
C ASN A 433 -25.80 4.77 32.97
N HIS A 434 -26.19 4.83 31.71
CA HIS A 434 -27.59 4.94 31.30
C HIS A 434 -28.42 3.69 31.63
N VAL A 435 -27.81 2.50 31.54
CA VAL A 435 -28.43 1.23 31.97
C VAL A 435 -28.61 1.22 33.50
N MET A 436 -27.66 1.77 34.25
CA MET A 436 -27.75 1.87 35.71
C MET A 436 -28.71 2.96 36.20
N GLU A 437 -28.96 4.00 35.42
CA GLU A 437 -29.95 5.06 35.71
C GLU A 437 -31.40 4.57 35.58
N GLY A 438 -31.62 3.35 35.07
CA GLY A 438 -32.96 2.75 34.94
C GLY A 438 -33.67 3.12 33.65
N THR A 439 -32.94 3.69 32.70
CA THR A 439 -33.40 3.77 31.32
C THR A 439 -33.30 2.38 30.68
N ILE A 440 -34.26 2.06 29.78
CA ILE A 440 -34.17 1.07 28.68
C ILE A 440 -35.05 -0.20 28.78
N ARG A 441 -35.76 -0.42 27.67
CA ARG A 441 -36.45 -1.63 27.23
C ARG A 441 -35.46 -2.69 26.70
N SER A 442 -34.51 -3.14 27.51
CA SER A 442 -33.55 -4.22 27.13
C SER A 442 -34.15 -5.56 27.53
N GLU A 443 -34.27 -6.53 26.63
CA GLU A 443 -34.87 -7.84 26.92
C GLU A 443 -33.84 -8.89 27.38
N VAL A 444 -32.56 -8.64 27.17
CA VAL A 444 -31.44 -9.52 27.57
C VAL A 444 -31.19 -9.47 29.07
N ASN A 445 -30.86 -10.64 29.63
CA ASN A 445 -30.52 -10.84 31.05
C ASN A 445 -31.52 -10.25 32.05
N ARG A 446 -32.80 -10.21 31.69
CA ARG A 446 -33.86 -9.92 32.67
C ARG A 446 -34.13 -11.16 33.51
N LEU A 447 -33.80 -11.09 34.79
CA LEU A 447 -33.89 -12.22 35.70
C LEU A 447 -34.86 -11.92 36.84
N THR A 448 -35.60 -12.93 37.29
CA THR A 448 -36.31 -12.85 38.58
C THR A 448 -35.31 -12.98 39.73
N LEU A 449 -35.72 -12.67 40.97
CA LEU A 449 -34.83 -12.84 42.12
C LEU A 449 -34.34 -14.29 42.27
N ALA A 450 -35.21 -15.26 42.00
CA ALA A 450 -34.87 -16.68 42.06
C ALA A 450 -33.80 -17.03 41.02
N ASP A 451 -34.01 -16.63 39.75
CA ASP A 451 -33.06 -16.90 38.66
C ASP A 451 -31.69 -16.30 38.95
N GLU A 452 -31.64 -15.07 39.47
CA GLU A 452 -30.38 -14.43 39.85
C GLU A 452 -29.61 -15.23 40.90
N LEU A 453 -30.30 -15.70 41.94
CA LEU A 453 -29.68 -16.43 43.02
C LEU A 453 -29.20 -17.81 42.56
N TYR A 454 -29.96 -18.51 41.72
CA TYR A 454 -29.52 -19.77 41.12
C TYR A 454 -28.28 -19.58 40.24
N GLU A 455 -28.30 -18.60 39.33
CA GLU A 455 -27.16 -18.32 38.45
C GLU A 455 -25.93 -17.86 39.24
N PHE A 456 -26.12 -17.08 40.30
CA PHE A 456 -25.03 -16.67 41.18
C PHE A 456 -24.41 -17.86 41.93
N HIS A 457 -25.22 -18.75 42.50
CA HIS A 457 -24.73 -19.94 43.20
C HIS A 457 -23.97 -20.87 42.24
N GLN A 458 -24.50 -21.05 41.03
CA GLN A 458 -23.80 -21.81 39.99
C GLN A 458 -22.46 -21.16 39.61
N TRP A 459 -22.43 -19.84 39.44
CA TRP A 459 -21.20 -19.11 39.16
C TRP A 459 -20.15 -19.28 40.28
N MET A 460 -20.57 -19.18 41.54
CA MET A 460 -19.69 -19.40 42.71
C MET A 460 -19.10 -20.81 42.76
N GLN A 461 -19.86 -21.83 42.33
CA GLN A 461 -19.37 -23.21 42.22
C GLN A 461 -18.36 -23.36 41.07
N LEU A 462 -18.64 -22.77 39.91
CA LEU A 462 -17.77 -22.84 38.74
C LEU A 462 -16.42 -22.14 38.95
N GLN A 463 -16.39 -21.09 39.76
CA GLN A 463 -15.16 -20.35 40.11
C GLN A 463 -14.43 -20.92 41.35
N ASP A 464 -14.95 -22.01 41.95
CA ASP A 464 -14.44 -22.64 43.18
C ASP A 464 -14.41 -21.73 44.42
N PHE A 465 -15.17 -20.63 44.42
CA PHE A 465 -15.28 -19.72 45.57
C PHE A 465 -16.21 -20.23 46.68
N SER A 466 -17.01 -21.26 46.40
CA SER A 466 -17.95 -21.84 47.37
C SER A 466 -17.28 -22.42 48.63
N GLN A 467 -15.97 -22.66 48.58
CA GLN A 467 -15.19 -23.13 49.73
C GLN A 467 -14.72 -21.98 50.64
N ASP A 468 -14.75 -20.74 50.16
CA ASP A 468 -14.22 -19.57 50.88
C ASP A 468 -15.16 -19.09 52.00
N PHE A 469 -16.48 -19.19 51.79
CA PHE A 469 -17.52 -18.80 52.75
C PHE A 469 -18.88 -19.44 52.43
N PRO A 470 -19.78 -19.57 53.43
CA PRO A 470 -21.13 -20.11 53.21
C PRO A 470 -21.97 -19.24 52.27
N LEU A 471 -22.62 -19.88 51.30
CA LEU A 471 -23.52 -19.21 50.34
C LEU A 471 -24.94 -18.99 50.89
N LEU A 472 -25.32 -19.69 51.97
CA LEU A 472 -26.56 -19.45 52.69
C LEU A 472 -26.32 -18.51 53.89
N PRO A 473 -27.33 -17.71 54.28
CA PRO A 473 -27.19 -16.73 55.35
C PRO A 473 -26.99 -17.38 56.73
N THR A 474 -27.59 -18.54 56.99
CA THR A 474 -27.47 -19.33 58.23
C THR A 474 -27.69 -20.81 57.91
N ASP A 475 -27.22 -21.69 58.77
CA ASP A 475 -27.44 -23.14 58.69
C ASP A 475 -28.91 -23.54 58.94
N ASP A 476 -29.75 -22.60 59.40
CA ASP A 476 -31.20 -22.80 59.56
C ASP A 476 -31.92 -23.01 58.21
N PHE A 477 -31.32 -22.57 57.11
CA PHE A 477 -31.84 -22.81 55.77
C PHE A 477 -31.26 -24.11 55.20
N ALA A 478 -32.13 -25.10 54.95
CA ALA A 478 -31.71 -26.39 54.40
C ALA A 478 -31.41 -26.35 52.89
N SER A 479 -31.88 -25.31 52.19
CA SER A 479 -31.69 -25.14 50.75
C SER A 479 -31.79 -23.67 50.34
N LEU A 480 -31.32 -23.36 49.13
CA LEU A 480 -31.50 -22.05 48.51
C LEU A 480 -32.99 -21.72 48.30
N ASP A 481 -33.82 -22.71 47.99
CA ASP A 481 -35.25 -22.52 47.76
C ASP A 481 -35.94 -21.97 49.02
N GLN A 482 -35.60 -22.48 50.20
CA GLN A 482 -36.11 -21.97 51.47
C GLN A 482 -35.66 -20.52 51.74
N TYR A 483 -34.45 -20.16 51.31
CA TYR A 483 -33.96 -18.79 51.44
C TYR A 483 -34.69 -17.84 50.46
N ILE A 484 -34.93 -18.27 49.22
CA ILE A 484 -35.70 -17.52 48.22
C ILE A 484 -37.13 -17.28 48.71
N GLU A 485 -37.79 -18.30 49.27
CA GLU A 485 -39.14 -18.16 49.83
C GLU A 485 -39.19 -17.18 51.01
N TYR A 486 -38.13 -17.10 51.80
CA TYR A 486 -38.00 -16.14 52.90
C TYR A 486 -37.78 -14.70 52.42
N LEU A 487 -37.16 -14.52 51.25
CA LEU A 487 -36.82 -13.21 50.70
C LEU A 487 -38.06 -12.48 50.15
N GLU A 488 -38.79 -11.78 51.02
CA GLU A 488 -39.90 -10.88 50.67
C GLU A 488 -39.41 -9.53 50.08
N VAL A 489 -38.57 -9.58 49.05
CA VAL A 489 -37.98 -8.38 48.43
C VAL A 489 -38.95 -7.78 47.39
N PRO A 490 -39.07 -6.44 47.29
CA PRO A 490 -39.91 -5.82 46.27
C PRO A 490 -39.57 -6.29 44.86
N SER A 491 -40.60 -6.56 44.05
CA SER A 491 -40.47 -7.00 42.65
C SER A 491 -39.68 -8.30 42.48
N SER A 492 -39.75 -9.23 43.43
CA SER A 492 -39.03 -10.52 43.37
C SER A 492 -39.42 -11.40 42.17
N ASP A 493 -40.69 -11.34 41.75
CA ASP A 493 -41.28 -12.04 40.62
C ASP A 493 -41.06 -11.33 39.27
N GLN A 494 -40.65 -10.07 39.29
CA GLN A 494 -40.47 -9.28 38.07
C GLN A 494 -39.09 -9.57 37.44
N PRO A 495 -39.02 -9.82 36.13
CA PRO A 495 -37.75 -9.98 35.44
C PRO A 495 -37.11 -8.60 35.22
N LEU A 496 -36.02 -8.31 35.93
CA LEU A 496 -35.34 -7.01 35.93
C LEU A 496 -33.89 -7.13 35.45
N ASN A 497 -33.34 -6.02 34.94
CA ASN A 497 -31.91 -5.81 34.66
C ASN A 497 -31.51 -4.36 35.03
N GLY A 498 -30.23 -4.01 34.87
CA GLY A 498 -29.72 -2.66 35.08
C GLY A 498 -29.99 -2.09 36.48
N GLY A 499 -30.31 -0.79 36.57
CA GLY A 499 -30.48 -0.09 37.83
C GLY A 499 -31.59 -0.64 38.74
N ALA A 500 -32.69 -1.13 38.17
CA ALA A 500 -33.81 -1.70 38.95
C ALA A 500 -33.39 -3.02 39.60
N GLN A 501 -32.67 -3.87 38.87
CA GLN A 501 -32.07 -5.08 39.40
C GLN A 501 -31.05 -4.77 40.50
N PHE A 502 -30.20 -3.75 40.33
CA PHE A 502 -29.23 -3.35 41.35
C PHE A 502 -29.88 -2.93 42.66
N LYS A 503 -30.99 -2.18 42.60
CA LYS A 503 -31.75 -1.79 43.80
C LYS A 503 -32.30 -3.01 44.55
N ARG A 504 -32.85 -3.99 43.83
CA ARG A 504 -33.32 -5.26 44.42
C ARG A 504 -32.17 -6.04 45.07
N LEU A 505 -31.04 -6.13 44.38
CA LEU A 505 -29.82 -6.76 44.88
C LEU A 505 -29.36 -6.14 46.21
N LYS A 506 -29.35 -4.81 46.33
CA LYS A 506 -28.94 -4.14 47.59
C LYS A 506 -29.79 -4.60 48.78
N PHE A 507 -31.09 -4.80 48.58
CA PHE A 507 -32.00 -5.27 49.61
C PHE A 507 -31.74 -6.74 50.00
N GLU A 508 -31.49 -7.61 49.03
CA GLU A 508 -31.06 -9.00 49.28
C GLU A 508 -29.76 -9.06 50.09
N CYS A 509 -28.74 -8.28 49.68
CA CYS A 509 -27.48 -8.15 50.41
C CYS A 509 -27.66 -7.66 51.84
N GLU A 510 -28.56 -6.69 52.07
CA GLU A 510 -28.90 -6.20 53.40
C GLU A 510 -29.49 -7.33 54.28
N VAL A 511 -30.48 -8.06 53.76
CA VAL A 511 -31.10 -9.19 54.45
C VAL A 511 -30.07 -10.27 54.76
N PHE A 512 -29.26 -10.66 53.78
CA PHE A 512 -28.19 -11.66 53.95
C PHE A 512 -27.20 -11.26 55.04
N PHE A 513 -26.81 -9.98 55.09
CA PHE A 513 -25.88 -9.46 56.08
C PHE A 513 -26.48 -9.43 57.49
N ARG A 514 -27.78 -9.15 57.63
CA ARG A 514 -28.48 -9.12 58.93
C ARG A 514 -28.53 -10.47 59.63
N PHE A 515 -28.37 -11.58 58.91
CA PHE A 515 -28.19 -12.92 59.48
C PHE A 515 -26.78 -13.20 60.03
N SER A 516 -25.87 -12.22 60.00
CA SER A 516 -24.64 -12.36 60.81
C SER A 516 -25.02 -12.42 62.29
N ASP A 517 -24.64 -13.52 62.94
CA ASP A 517 -24.82 -13.71 64.38
C ASP A 517 -23.56 -14.32 65.02
N ILE A 518 -23.51 -14.27 66.34
CA ILE A 518 -22.50 -14.92 67.18
C ILE A 518 -23.15 -16.06 67.96
N CYS A 519 -23.19 -17.27 67.39
CA CYS A 519 -23.87 -18.43 67.98
C CYS A 519 -23.03 -19.25 68.97
N VAL A 520 -21.98 -18.67 69.57
CA VAL A 520 -21.13 -19.42 70.52
C VAL A 520 -21.58 -19.12 71.94
N ASP A 521 -22.04 -20.16 72.64
CA ASP A 521 -22.21 -20.12 74.10
C ASP A 521 -20.84 -19.92 74.74
N VAL A 522 -20.59 -18.73 75.29
CA VAL A 522 -19.34 -18.44 76.00
C VAL A 522 -19.23 -19.40 77.18
N SER A 523 -18.22 -20.27 77.17
CA SER A 523 -18.01 -21.20 78.27
C SER A 523 -17.24 -20.54 79.41
N LYS A 524 -17.35 -21.11 80.62
CA LYS A 524 -16.51 -20.71 81.78
C LYS A 524 -15.02 -20.74 81.41
N ARG A 525 -14.60 -21.70 80.58
CA ARG A 525 -13.20 -21.85 80.13
C ARG A 525 -12.76 -20.67 79.28
N ASP A 526 -13.62 -20.19 78.38
CA ASP A 526 -13.31 -19.07 77.48
C ASP A 526 -13.15 -17.76 78.25
N VAL A 527 -14.03 -17.52 79.23
CA VAL A 527 -13.94 -16.34 80.11
C VAL A 527 -12.66 -16.36 80.95
N ILE A 528 -12.32 -17.51 81.53
CA ILE A 528 -11.08 -17.68 82.32
C ILE A 528 -9.85 -17.47 81.43
N GLN A 529 -9.84 -18.06 80.23
CA GLN A 529 -8.73 -17.95 79.28
C GLN A 529 -8.55 -16.50 78.78
N ALA A 530 -9.64 -15.79 78.49
CA ALA A 530 -9.59 -14.41 78.05
C ALA A 530 -9.16 -13.43 79.17
N ARG A 531 -9.50 -13.74 80.43
CA ARG A 531 -9.13 -12.97 81.63
C ARG A 531 -7.67 -13.17 82.06
N GLY A 532 -7.11 -14.36 81.83
CA GLY A 532 -5.71 -14.71 82.14
C GLY A 532 -5.49 -15.16 83.59
N VAL A 533 -4.39 -15.90 83.83
CA VAL A 533 -4.10 -16.59 85.12
C VAL A 533 -3.42 -15.68 86.15
N SER A 534 -3.03 -14.46 85.79
CA SER A 534 -2.38 -13.50 86.69
C SER A 534 -3.38 -12.44 87.17
N VAL A 535 -3.45 -12.22 88.48
CA VAL A 535 -4.38 -11.32 89.19
C VAL A 535 -4.01 -9.83 89.01
N SER A 536 -3.65 -9.42 87.79
CA SER A 536 -3.45 -8.01 87.42
C SER A 536 -4.44 -7.58 86.35
N GLN A 537 -5.59 -7.08 86.82
CA GLN A 537 -6.47 -6.05 86.22
C GLN A 537 -6.77 -6.10 84.70
N VAL A 538 -7.10 -7.25 84.12
CA VAL A 538 -7.82 -7.26 82.82
C VAL A 538 -9.28 -6.88 83.10
N SER A 539 -9.76 -5.79 82.50
CA SER A 539 -11.13 -5.34 82.71
C SER A 539 -12.13 -6.30 82.04
N TRP A 540 -13.37 -6.37 82.54
CA TRP A 540 -14.42 -7.12 81.84
C TRP A 540 -14.65 -6.61 80.41
N GLN A 541 -14.34 -5.34 80.17
CA GLN A 541 -14.36 -4.74 78.84
C GLN A 541 -13.36 -5.44 77.90
N ASP A 542 -12.11 -5.64 78.34
CA ASP A 542 -11.07 -6.30 77.53
C ASP A 542 -11.36 -7.79 77.29
N VAL A 543 -11.97 -8.46 78.28
CA VAL A 543 -12.45 -9.85 78.14
C VAL A 543 -13.52 -9.95 77.05
N ILE A 544 -14.52 -9.07 77.09
CA ILE A 544 -15.58 -8.99 76.07
C ILE A 544 -14.98 -8.70 74.69
N LEU A 545 -14.02 -7.77 74.58
CA LEU A 545 -13.38 -7.44 73.30
C LEU A 545 -12.62 -8.62 72.69
N LYS A 546 -11.85 -9.36 73.50
CA LYS A 546 -11.12 -10.55 73.02
C LYS A 546 -12.05 -11.65 72.52
N LEU A 547 -13.12 -11.93 73.27
CA LEU A 547 -14.11 -12.95 72.91
C LEU A 547 -14.90 -12.53 71.65
N LEU A 548 -15.30 -11.25 71.57
CA LEU A 548 -16.02 -10.70 70.42
C LEU A 548 -15.18 -10.70 69.14
N ALA A 549 -13.89 -10.32 69.21
CA ALA A 549 -13.00 -10.31 68.06
C ALA A 549 -12.71 -11.72 67.54
N LYS A 550 -12.58 -12.71 68.43
CA LYS A 550 -12.33 -14.11 68.05
C LYS A 550 -13.50 -14.73 67.28
N GLU A 551 -14.73 -14.50 67.73
CA GLU A 551 -15.91 -15.20 67.21
C GLU A 551 -16.68 -14.37 66.17
N GLY A 552 -16.84 -13.06 66.38
CA GLY A 552 -17.70 -12.22 65.53
C GLY A 552 -17.03 -11.73 64.24
N GLN A 553 -15.71 -11.54 64.24
CA GLN A 553 -15.01 -10.90 63.13
C GLN A 553 -15.02 -11.76 61.85
N GLN A 554 -14.79 -13.08 61.97
CA GLN A 554 -14.77 -13.97 60.81
C GLN A 554 -16.16 -14.18 60.21
N ASN A 555 -17.21 -14.27 61.04
CA ASN A 555 -18.59 -14.40 60.56
C ASN A 555 -19.01 -13.19 59.73
N VAL A 556 -18.74 -11.98 60.22
CA VAL A 556 -19.04 -10.74 59.48
C VAL A 556 -18.19 -10.64 58.22
N ARG A 557 -16.91 -11.04 58.26
CA ARG A 557 -16.03 -11.09 57.08
C ARG A 557 -16.59 -11.99 55.98
N ASN A 558 -17.12 -13.17 56.32
CA ASN A 558 -17.73 -14.08 55.36
C ASN A 558 -18.96 -13.45 54.67
N LYS A 559 -19.78 -12.70 55.43
CA LYS A 559 -20.94 -11.97 54.86
C LYS A 559 -20.51 -10.83 53.93
N ILE A 560 -19.44 -10.11 54.28
CA ILE A 560 -18.86 -9.07 53.41
C ILE A 560 -18.37 -9.69 52.09
N ALA A 561 -17.72 -10.86 52.16
CA ALA A 561 -17.23 -11.57 50.98
C ALA A 561 -18.38 -11.97 50.04
N TYR A 562 -19.47 -12.52 50.59
CA TYR A 562 -20.69 -12.82 49.83
C TYR A 562 -21.22 -11.57 49.12
N VAL A 563 -21.43 -10.48 49.86
CA VAL A 563 -21.98 -9.23 49.32
C VAL A 563 -21.10 -8.68 48.19
N GLY A 564 -19.78 -8.65 48.40
CA GLY A 564 -18.84 -8.20 47.38
C GLY A 564 -18.88 -9.05 46.10
N ARG A 565 -18.90 -10.38 46.24
CA ARG A 565 -19.00 -11.31 45.09
C ARG A 565 -20.34 -11.22 44.38
N ARG A 566 -21.42 -10.99 45.14
CA ARG A 566 -22.76 -10.82 44.59
C ARG A 566 -22.86 -9.54 43.75
N ILE A 567 -22.27 -8.44 44.22
CA ILE A 567 -22.19 -7.18 43.46
C ILE A 567 -21.31 -7.34 42.22
N GLU A 568 -20.16 -7.99 42.33
CA GLU A 568 -19.28 -8.30 41.19
C GLU A 568 -20.01 -9.09 40.09
N TRP A 569 -20.69 -10.17 40.48
CA TRP A 569 -21.49 -10.98 39.56
C TRP A 569 -22.55 -10.16 38.83
N PHE A 570 -23.22 -9.24 39.53
CA PHE A 570 -24.24 -8.39 38.92
C PHE A 570 -23.66 -7.55 37.78
N PHE A 571 -22.51 -6.91 37.99
CA PHE A 571 -21.88 -6.08 36.95
C PHE A 571 -21.34 -6.92 35.79
N LEU A 572 -20.85 -8.15 36.03
CA LEU A 572 -20.45 -9.07 34.97
C LEU A 572 -21.60 -9.34 33.99
N LYS A 573 -22.84 -9.45 34.49
CA LYS A 573 -24.05 -9.69 33.68
C LYS A 573 -24.52 -8.47 32.91
N GLN A 574 -24.11 -7.26 33.29
CA GLN A 574 -24.52 -6.03 32.60
C GLN A 574 -23.78 -5.81 31.27
N LYS A 575 -22.66 -6.48 30.98
CA LYS A 575 -21.91 -6.33 29.71
C LYS A 575 -22.82 -6.51 28.48
N GLU A 576 -23.59 -7.59 28.46
CA GLU A 576 -24.51 -7.91 27.35
C GLU A 576 -25.73 -6.99 27.30
N VAL A 577 -26.24 -6.56 28.47
CA VAL A 577 -27.35 -5.60 28.59
C VAL A 577 -26.96 -4.26 27.94
N VAL A 578 -25.72 -3.81 28.17
CA VAL A 578 -25.20 -2.56 27.58
C VAL A 578 -25.03 -2.69 26.06
N ILE A 579 -24.55 -3.83 25.57
CA ILE A 579 -24.45 -4.09 24.12
C ILE A 579 -25.83 -4.10 23.46
N GLU A 580 -26.81 -4.77 24.08
CA GLU A 580 -28.18 -4.78 23.58
C GLU A 580 -28.77 -3.37 23.55
N PHE A 581 -28.61 -2.61 24.64
CA PHE A 581 -29.04 -1.22 24.70
C PHE A 581 -28.46 -0.40 23.55
N MET A 582 -27.14 -0.39 23.38
CA MET A 582 -26.47 0.42 22.35
C MET A 582 -26.91 0.03 20.94
N SER A 583 -27.25 -1.25 20.70
CA SER A 583 -27.68 -1.74 19.38
C SER A 583 -29.11 -1.35 19.02
N HIS A 584 -30.02 -1.26 19.99
CA HIS A 584 -31.42 -0.89 19.78
C HIS A 584 -31.69 0.63 19.75
N LEU A 585 -30.68 1.45 20.04
CA LEU A 585 -30.83 2.92 19.98
C LEU A 585 -31.19 3.44 18.59
N LYS A 586 -30.58 2.87 17.55
CA LYS A 586 -30.75 3.35 16.17
C LYS A 586 -32.16 3.03 15.65
N GLY A 587 -32.94 4.05 15.33
CA GLY A 587 -34.34 3.93 14.90
C GLY A 587 -35.35 3.87 16.05
N SER A 588 -34.91 4.01 17.30
CA SER A 588 -35.80 4.14 18.46
C SER A 588 -36.30 5.57 18.64
N CYS A 589 -37.39 5.76 19.38
CA CYS A 589 -37.87 7.10 19.77
C CYS A 589 -36.86 7.87 20.63
N ASP A 590 -35.94 7.16 21.29
CA ASP A 590 -34.98 7.72 22.23
C ASP A 590 -33.62 8.01 21.58
N GLU A 591 -33.44 7.76 20.27
CA GLU A 591 -32.15 7.91 19.56
C GLU A 591 -31.50 9.28 19.76
N HIS A 592 -32.31 10.35 19.82
CA HIS A 592 -31.85 11.73 20.04
C HIS A 592 -31.36 12.05 21.46
N LEU A 593 -31.61 11.18 22.45
CA LEU A 593 -31.20 11.37 23.83
C LEU A 593 -29.77 10.89 24.11
N TYR A 594 -29.17 10.16 23.16
CA TYR A 594 -27.88 9.49 23.35
C TYR A 594 -26.87 9.80 22.24
N PRO A 595 -25.56 9.61 22.49
CA PRO A 595 -24.54 9.80 21.47
C PRO A 595 -24.77 8.90 20.24
N GLN A 596 -24.86 9.51 19.05
CA GLN A 596 -25.04 8.79 17.78
C GLN A 596 -23.94 7.74 17.50
N LEU A 597 -22.76 7.94 18.10
CA LEU A 597 -21.62 7.04 17.99
C LEU A 597 -21.87 5.66 18.61
N PHE A 598 -22.81 5.51 19.56
CA PHE A 598 -23.10 4.22 20.20
C PHE A 598 -23.47 3.14 19.17
N SER A 599 -24.35 3.48 18.22
CA SER A 599 -24.77 2.57 17.15
C SER A 599 -23.63 2.12 16.22
N LYS A 600 -22.62 2.97 16.00
CA LYS A 600 -21.44 2.64 15.19
C LYS A 600 -20.43 1.81 15.99
N ARG A 601 -20.23 2.15 17.26
CA ARG A 601 -19.27 1.48 18.14
C ARG A 601 -19.75 0.10 18.57
N VAL A 602 -21.04 -0.09 18.84
CA VAL A 602 -21.59 -1.40 19.20
C VAL A 602 -21.44 -2.42 18.08
N LYS A 603 -21.68 -2.01 16.81
CA LYS A 603 -21.42 -2.86 15.65
C LYS A 603 -19.95 -3.29 15.57
N MET A 604 -19.03 -2.35 15.80
CA MET A 604 -17.60 -2.67 15.87
C MET A 604 -17.28 -3.70 16.97
N ILE A 605 -17.93 -3.63 18.13
CA ILE A 605 -17.74 -4.61 19.21
C ILE A 605 -18.34 -5.97 18.81
N GLN A 606 -19.52 -6.00 18.18
CA GLN A 606 -20.18 -7.25 17.75
C GLN A 606 -19.44 -7.95 16.60
N ASP A 607 -18.99 -7.19 15.61
CA ASP A 607 -18.39 -7.70 14.37
C ASP A 607 -16.91 -8.11 14.56
N ASN A 608 -16.20 -7.53 15.53
CA ASN A 608 -14.78 -7.79 15.76
C ASN A 608 -14.56 -8.51 17.10
N GLU A 609 -14.22 -9.80 17.03
CA GLU A 609 -14.00 -10.66 18.21
C GLU A 609 -12.85 -10.15 19.10
N ILE A 610 -11.73 -9.72 18.51
CA ILE A 610 -10.58 -9.17 19.26
C ILE A 610 -11.00 -7.90 20.01
N CYS A 611 -11.79 -7.03 19.38
CA CYS A 611 -12.30 -5.82 20.01
C CYS A 611 -13.14 -6.16 21.25
N ARG A 612 -14.08 -7.10 21.13
CA ARG A 612 -14.94 -7.56 22.22
C ARG A 612 -14.15 -8.23 23.33
N GLU A 613 -13.24 -9.14 23.00
CA GLU A 613 -12.40 -9.85 23.97
C GLU A 613 -11.59 -8.86 24.81
N LEU A 614 -10.91 -7.90 24.17
CA LEU A 614 -10.09 -6.90 24.87
C LEU A 614 -10.91 -5.98 25.77
N ILE A 615 -12.09 -5.54 25.30
CA ILE A 615 -13.00 -4.71 26.09
C ILE A 615 -13.53 -5.49 27.29
N TYR A 616 -13.97 -6.73 27.09
CA TYR A 616 -14.52 -7.58 28.16
C TYR A 616 -13.45 -7.94 29.17
N GLN A 617 -12.24 -8.30 28.72
CA GLN A 617 -11.12 -8.59 29.61
C GLN A 617 -10.77 -7.38 30.48
N LYS A 618 -10.76 -6.17 29.90
CA LYS A 618 -10.50 -4.94 30.67
C LYS A 618 -11.64 -4.59 31.63
N PHE A 619 -12.87 -4.85 31.23
CA PHE A 619 -14.03 -4.71 32.12
C PHE A 619 -13.91 -5.64 33.34
N ASP A 620 -13.56 -6.89 33.12
CA ASP A 620 -13.46 -7.91 34.17
C ASP A 620 -12.27 -7.62 35.11
N GLN A 621 -11.12 -7.18 34.57
CA GLN A 621 -9.99 -6.71 35.37
C GLN A 621 -10.36 -5.50 36.24
N ALA A 622 -11.15 -4.56 35.70
CA ALA A 622 -11.60 -3.40 36.46
C ALA A 622 -12.52 -3.85 37.61
N LEU A 623 -13.43 -4.79 37.36
CA LEU A 623 -14.32 -5.34 38.38
C LEU A 623 -13.58 -6.06 39.50
N GLU A 624 -12.66 -6.96 39.17
CA GLU A 624 -11.88 -7.71 40.17
C GLU A 624 -11.07 -6.75 41.05
N ARG A 625 -10.50 -5.70 40.45
CA ARG A 625 -9.81 -4.63 41.19
C ARG A 625 -10.75 -3.88 42.12
N GLN A 626 -11.96 -3.53 41.67
CA GLN A 626 -12.95 -2.86 42.52
C GLN A 626 -13.42 -3.76 43.66
N TYR A 627 -13.63 -5.05 43.41
CA TYR A 627 -13.94 -6.03 44.45
C TYR A 627 -12.83 -6.09 45.53
N GLY A 628 -11.56 -6.15 45.11
CA GLY A 628 -10.43 -6.12 46.04
C GLY A 628 -10.37 -4.86 46.90
N LEU A 629 -10.58 -3.68 46.31
CA LEU A 629 -10.65 -2.41 47.03
C LEU A 629 -11.83 -2.36 48.01
N PHE A 630 -13.01 -2.79 47.56
CA PHE A 630 -14.21 -2.90 48.38
C PHE A 630 -13.95 -3.80 49.60
N PHE A 631 -13.43 -5.00 49.38
CA PHE A 631 -13.16 -5.95 50.46
C PHE A 631 -12.12 -5.42 51.45
N GLN A 632 -11.05 -4.77 50.97
CA GLN A 632 -10.01 -4.18 51.81
C GLN A 632 -10.56 -3.01 52.66
N LEU A 633 -11.38 -2.14 52.08
CA LEU A 633 -12.03 -1.05 52.82
C LEU A 633 -12.90 -1.60 53.95
N PHE A 634 -13.71 -2.61 53.64
CA PHE A 634 -14.55 -3.26 54.65
C PHE A 634 -13.74 -3.98 55.72
N GLN A 635 -12.63 -4.63 55.38
CA GLN A 635 -11.74 -5.24 56.37
C GLN A 635 -11.17 -4.21 57.34
N ASN A 636 -10.76 -3.03 56.85
CA ASN A 636 -10.26 -1.94 57.69
C ASN A 636 -11.38 -1.41 58.62
N THR A 637 -12.58 -1.20 58.08
CA THR A 637 -13.75 -0.76 58.86
C THR A 637 -14.13 -1.81 59.92
N LEU A 638 -14.12 -3.09 59.55
CA LEU A 638 -14.38 -4.22 60.44
C LEU A 638 -13.35 -4.27 61.58
N GLN A 639 -12.06 -4.17 61.25
CA GLN A 639 -10.99 -4.17 62.26
C GLN A 639 -11.13 -3.00 63.22
N SER A 640 -11.47 -1.80 62.72
CA SER A 640 -11.73 -0.63 63.57
C SER A 640 -12.96 -0.84 64.47
N ALA A 641 -14.04 -1.39 63.92
CA ALA A 641 -15.29 -1.63 64.63
C ALA A 641 -15.13 -2.61 65.79
N PHE A 642 -14.34 -3.68 65.60
CA PHE A 642 -14.05 -4.67 66.64
C PHE A 642 -12.94 -4.26 67.60
N ALA A 643 -12.02 -3.36 67.20
CA ALA A 643 -10.99 -2.83 68.07
C ALA A 643 -11.53 -1.85 69.13
N ASN A 644 -12.54 -1.04 68.79
CA ASN A 644 -13.22 -0.18 69.74
C ASN A 644 -14.74 -0.07 69.49
N PRO A 645 -15.51 -1.14 69.77
CA PRO A 645 -16.97 -1.14 69.67
C PRO A 645 -17.62 -0.01 70.49
N TRP A 646 -16.98 0.38 71.59
CA TRP A 646 -17.47 1.41 72.49
C TRP A 646 -17.35 2.82 71.93
N ALA A 647 -16.42 3.08 71.01
CA ALA A 647 -16.35 4.33 70.26
C ALA A 647 -17.48 4.44 69.23
N LEU A 648 -17.90 3.32 68.62
CA LEU A 648 -19.07 3.29 67.72
C LEU A 648 -20.38 3.62 68.44
N VAL A 649 -20.46 3.31 69.75
CA VAL A 649 -21.62 3.68 70.59
C VAL A 649 -21.59 5.18 70.97
N LYS A 650 -20.41 5.83 70.98
CA LYS A 650 -20.22 7.25 71.34
C LYS A 650 -20.31 8.23 70.19
N ALA A 651 -19.93 7.81 68.98
CA ALA A 651 -19.89 8.70 67.83
C ALA A 651 -21.32 8.96 67.34
N SER A 652 -21.89 10.12 67.70
CA SER A 652 -22.87 10.78 66.84
C SER A 652 -22.22 10.89 65.46
N SER A 653 -22.68 10.09 64.50
CA SER A 653 -22.43 10.20 63.05
C SER A 653 -21.20 11.02 62.64
N TRP A 654 -20.21 10.35 62.06
CA TRP A 654 -19.14 11.00 61.29
C TRP A 654 -19.73 12.19 60.51
N GLN A 655 -19.42 13.41 60.95
CA GLN A 655 -19.76 14.64 60.26
C GLN A 655 -18.94 14.65 58.97
N LEU A 656 -19.57 14.28 57.86
CA LEU A 656 -19.16 14.76 56.56
C LEU A 656 -20.08 15.94 56.24
N ASP A 657 -19.58 17.13 56.53
CA ASP A 657 -20.09 18.37 55.93
C ASP A 657 -19.98 18.22 54.41
N LEU A 658 -21.12 18.08 53.75
CA LEU A 658 -21.25 18.32 52.32
C LEU A 658 -22.31 19.42 52.16
N THR A 659 -21.81 20.64 51.96
CA THR A 659 -22.60 21.80 51.56
C THR A 659 -23.11 21.63 50.12
N ASP A 660 -24.40 21.95 49.94
CA ASP A 660 -25.15 22.43 48.76
C ASP A 660 -24.58 22.19 47.35
N ASP A 661 -25.29 21.45 46.48
CA ASP A 661 -26.43 21.98 45.70
C ASP A 661 -27.02 20.93 44.72
N GLY A 662 -28.34 20.73 44.81
CA GLY A 662 -29.30 20.40 43.75
C GLY A 662 -29.24 19.05 43.00
N PHE A 663 -30.31 18.23 43.07
CA PHE A 663 -31.02 17.67 41.90
C PHE A 663 -32.34 17.00 42.36
N GLU A 664 -33.45 17.47 41.80
CA GLU A 664 -34.83 17.09 42.14
C GLU A 664 -35.30 15.80 41.41
N ASP A 665 -36.17 15.06 42.12
CA ASP A 665 -37.14 14.03 41.71
C ASP A 665 -36.70 12.66 41.16
N MET A 666 -36.58 11.67 42.07
CA MET A 666 -37.06 10.29 41.87
C MET A 666 -37.42 9.66 43.24
N CYS A 667 -38.63 9.12 43.37
CA CYS A 667 -39.19 8.61 44.64
C CYS A 667 -38.32 7.52 45.32
N LEU A 668 -37.62 7.99 46.34
CA LEU A 668 -36.94 7.27 47.42
C LEU A 668 -37.92 7.03 48.59
N PRO A 669 -37.59 6.18 49.58
CA PRO A 669 -38.27 6.24 50.89
C PRO A 669 -38.33 7.70 51.35
N SER A 670 -39.48 8.15 51.86
CA SER A 670 -39.72 9.59 51.95
C SER A 670 -38.61 10.27 52.76
N PHE A 671 -38.25 11.50 52.35
CA PHE A 671 -37.30 12.34 53.10
C PHE A 671 -37.72 12.46 54.57
N ASP A 672 -39.03 12.47 54.82
CA ASP A 672 -39.59 12.50 56.17
C ASP A 672 -39.37 11.18 56.94
N ASP A 673 -39.40 10.01 56.29
CA ASP A 673 -39.12 8.71 56.93
C ASP A 673 -37.64 8.59 57.33
N THR A 674 -36.71 9.03 56.48
CA THR A 674 -35.26 8.99 56.77
C THR A 674 -34.88 10.06 57.79
N LYS A 675 -35.45 11.26 57.69
CA LYS A 675 -35.27 12.37 58.66
C LYS A 675 -35.93 12.10 60.01
N ALA A 676 -37.01 11.31 60.06
CA ALA A 676 -37.65 10.87 61.32
C ALA A 676 -36.87 9.74 62.01
N ARG A 677 -36.17 8.90 61.25
CA ARG A 677 -35.40 7.75 61.77
C ARG A 677 -34.10 8.16 62.49
N ILE A 678 -33.44 9.20 61.99
CA ILE A 678 -32.14 9.70 62.51
C ILE A 678 -32.22 10.18 63.98
N PRO A 679 -33.18 11.02 64.41
CA PRO A 679 -33.31 11.44 65.81
C PRO A 679 -33.66 10.29 66.76
N ILE A 680 -34.50 9.34 66.31
CA ILE A 680 -34.93 8.18 67.09
C ILE A 680 -33.74 7.26 67.36
N GLU A 681 -32.88 7.03 66.36
CA GLU A 681 -31.67 6.23 66.50
C GLU A 681 -30.58 6.95 67.30
N ILE A 682 -30.44 8.28 67.18
CA ILE A 682 -29.53 9.09 68.02
C ILE A 682 -29.97 9.04 69.51
N GLU A 683 -31.28 9.14 69.79
CA GLU A 683 -31.82 9.03 71.15
C GLU A 683 -31.67 7.61 71.72
N TRP A 684 -31.86 6.57 70.89
CA TRP A 684 -31.60 5.18 71.26
C TRP A 684 -30.12 4.91 71.59
N ARG A 685 -29.19 5.42 70.78
CA ARG A 685 -27.73 5.26 70.94
C ARG A 685 -27.20 5.96 72.20
N SER A 686 -27.71 7.16 72.51
CA SER A 686 -27.37 7.93 73.72
C SER A 686 -27.81 7.24 75.03
N ARG A 687 -28.94 6.52 75.02
CA ARG A 687 -29.42 5.69 76.15
C ARG A 687 -28.69 4.35 76.24
N MET A 688 -28.12 3.86 75.12
CA MET A 688 -27.47 2.55 75.03
C MET A 688 -26.12 2.51 75.72
N GLU A 689 -25.29 3.55 75.59
CA GLU A 689 -23.99 3.61 76.28
C GLU A 689 -24.17 3.49 77.80
N ARG A 690 -25.13 4.23 78.36
CA ARG A 690 -25.45 4.21 79.79
C ARG A 690 -26.00 2.85 80.22
N LYS A 691 -26.82 2.20 79.39
CA LYS A 691 -27.33 0.84 79.65
C LYS A 691 -26.22 -0.21 79.59
N LEU A 692 -25.32 -0.14 78.60
CA LEU A 692 -24.20 -1.07 78.46
C LEU A 692 -23.17 -0.89 79.57
N ARG A 693 -22.83 0.36 79.94
CA ARG A 693 -21.98 0.66 81.11
C ARG A 693 -22.59 0.17 82.41
N LYS A 694 -23.91 0.36 82.60
CA LYS A 694 -24.62 -0.15 83.79
C LYS A 694 -24.60 -1.68 83.85
N ARG A 695 -24.74 -2.36 82.72
CA ARG A 695 -24.66 -3.83 82.61
C ARG A 695 -23.23 -4.35 82.80
N LEU A 696 -22.23 -3.66 82.23
CA LEU A 696 -20.80 -3.98 82.42
C LEU A 696 -20.41 -3.87 83.90
N ASN A 697 -20.88 -2.84 84.59
CA ASN A 697 -20.67 -2.65 86.04
C ASN A 697 -21.46 -3.65 86.90
N SER A 698 -22.42 -4.39 86.33
CA SER A 698 -23.23 -5.39 87.05
C SER A 698 -22.63 -6.80 86.98
N ILE A 699 -21.51 -7.00 86.28
CA ILE A 699 -20.83 -8.30 86.20
C ILE A 699 -20.12 -8.58 87.55
N PRO A 700 -20.44 -9.69 88.23
CA PRO A 700 -19.78 -10.07 89.47
C PRO A 700 -18.26 -10.16 89.31
N THR A 701 -17.51 -9.59 90.25
CA THR A 701 -16.04 -9.71 90.30
C THR A 701 -15.57 -10.89 91.14
N ASP A 702 -16.46 -11.45 91.97
CA ASP A 702 -16.22 -12.61 92.82
C ASP A 702 -16.01 -13.89 91.98
N PRO A 703 -14.86 -14.58 92.11
CA PRO A 703 -14.59 -15.84 91.42
C PRO A 703 -15.64 -16.95 91.66
N LEU A 704 -16.37 -16.91 92.78
CA LEU A 704 -17.42 -17.91 93.09
C LEU A 704 -18.70 -17.73 92.27
N MET A 705 -18.88 -16.55 91.65
CA MET A 705 -20.06 -16.19 90.85
C MET A 705 -19.75 -16.20 89.35
N ILE A 706 -18.81 -17.05 88.91
CA ILE A 706 -18.35 -17.07 87.52
C ILE A 706 -19.46 -17.43 86.52
N ASP A 707 -20.44 -18.22 86.95
CA ASP A 707 -21.56 -18.66 86.12
C ASP A 707 -22.49 -17.49 85.76
N GLU A 708 -22.78 -16.64 86.75
CA GLU A 708 -23.53 -15.40 86.55
C GLU A 708 -22.72 -14.38 85.73
N ALA A 709 -21.39 -14.34 85.91
CA ALA A 709 -20.53 -13.48 85.10
C ALA A 709 -20.52 -13.91 83.62
N VAL A 710 -20.48 -15.21 83.32
CA VAL A 710 -20.54 -15.78 81.97
C VAL A 710 -21.85 -15.39 81.28
N GLU A 711 -23.01 -15.55 81.94
CA GLU A 711 -24.32 -15.20 81.37
C GLU A 711 -24.42 -13.70 81.04
N LYS A 712 -23.91 -12.83 81.93
CA LYS A 712 -23.88 -11.38 81.71
C LYS A 712 -22.91 -10.97 80.60
N ILE A 713 -21.77 -11.66 80.46
CA ILE A 713 -20.80 -11.46 79.38
C ILE A 713 -21.41 -11.87 78.04
N GLN A 714 -22.07 -13.03 77.96
CA GLN A 714 -22.79 -13.50 76.77
C GLN A 714 -23.80 -12.45 76.29
N THR A 715 -24.65 -11.98 77.22
CA THR A 715 -25.67 -10.97 76.92
C THR A 715 -25.05 -9.66 76.42
N LEU A 716 -23.95 -9.21 77.01
CA LEU A 716 -23.23 -8.00 76.59
C LEU A 716 -22.54 -8.17 75.23
N MET A 717 -21.97 -9.34 74.96
CA MET A 717 -21.37 -9.66 73.66
C MET A 717 -22.43 -9.63 72.56
N MET A 718 -23.59 -10.28 72.76
CA MET A 718 -24.70 -10.26 71.80
C MET A 718 -25.17 -8.84 71.49
N ILE A 719 -25.41 -8.03 72.51
CA ILE A 719 -25.86 -6.64 72.30
C ILE A 719 -24.78 -5.82 71.59
N THR A 720 -23.51 -5.97 71.96
CA THR A 720 -22.40 -5.24 71.32
C THR A 720 -22.25 -5.64 69.85
N PHE A 721 -22.34 -6.95 69.56
CA PHE A 721 -22.28 -7.48 68.20
C PHE A 721 -23.45 -6.99 67.33
N ILE A 722 -24.69 -7.01 67.84
CA ILE A 722 -25.87 -6.50 67.13
C ILE A 722 -25.66 -5.03 66.71
N ASN A 723 -25.05 -4.22 67.57
CA ASN A 723 -24.75 -2.82 67.25
C ASN A 723 -23.68 -2.68 66.17
N ILE A 724 -22.59 -3.47 66.24
CA ILE A 724 -21.56 -3.50 65.19
C ILE A 724 -22.19 -3.93 63.85
N ARG A 725 -22.96 -5.01 63.85
CA ARG A 725 -23.67 -5.51 62.67
C ARG A 725 -24.57 -4.45 62.05
N ASN A 726 -25.44 -3.83 62.84
CA ASN A 726 -26.34 -2.79 62.32
C ASN A 726 -25.55 -1.62 61.73
N CYS A 727 -24.48 -1.17 62.40
CA CYS A 727 -23.63 -0.10 61.89
C CYS A 727 -22.94 -0.46 60.56
N LEU A 728 -22.44 -1.69 60.42
CA LEU A 728 -21.82 -2.15 59.17
C LEU A 728 -22.86 -2.36 58.06
N CYS A 729 -24.06 -2.81 58.41
CA CYS A 729 -25.19 -2.98 57.50
C CYS A 729 -25.66 -1.64 56.93
N ASP A 730 -25.79 -0.61 57.77
CA ASP A 730 -26.21 0.73 57.34
C ASP A 730 -25.18 1.36 56.38
N GLN A 731 -23.91 1.00 56.52
CA GLN A 731 -22.85 1.47 55.62
C GLN A 731 -22.79 0.69 54.30
N LEU A 732 -23.37 -0.52 54.24
CA LEU A 732 -23.29 -1.40 53.08
C LEU A 732 -23.91 -0.79 51.82
N GLU A 733 -25.06 -0.13 51.97
CA GLU A 733 -25.71 0.57 50.88
C GLU A 733 -24.86 1.73 50.36
N LEU A 734 -24.38 2.59 51.27
CA LEU A 734 -23.49 3.71 50.93
C LEU A 734 -22.21 3.23 50.25
N PHE A 735 -21.66 2.09 50.67
CA PHE A 735 -20.48 1.50 50.06
C PHE A 735 -20.75 0.90 48.68
N ALA A 736 -21.87 0.20 48.49
CA ALA A 736 -22.27 -0.32 47.18
C ALA A 736 -22.43 0.81 46.14
N ASP A 737 -23.06 1.92 46.54
CA ASP A 737 -23.28 3.06 45.65
C ASP A 737 -21.98 3.88 45.44
N SER A 738 -21.28 4.23 46.52
CA SER A 738 -20.13 5.16 46.48
C SER A 738 -18.81 4.51 46.09
N PHE A 739 -18.63 3.21 46.35
CA PHE A 739 -17.37 2.50 46.16
C PHE A 739 -17.45 1.36 45.14
N PHE A 740 -18.64 1.05 44.62
CA PHE A 740 -18.80 0.10 43.52
C PHE A 740 -19.45 0.75 42.29
N GLN A 741 -20.69 1.23 42.40
CA GLN A 741 -21.42 1.80 41.26
C GLN A 741 -20.72 3.06 40.70
N LEU A 742 -20.40 4.04 41.54
CA LEU A 742 -19.76 5.29 41.11
C LEU A 742 -18.35 5.07 40.52
N PRO A 743 -17.47 4.26 41.14
CA PRO A 743 -16.18 3.91 40.56
C PRO A 743 -16.29 3.13 39.25
N MET A 744 -17.20 2.17 39.14
CA MET A 744 -17.46 1.45 37.89
C MET A 744 -17.99 2.38 36.80
N ALA A 745 -18.79 3.39 37.15
CA ALA A 745 -19.28 4.40 36.22
C ALA A 745 -18.18 5.38 35.75
N ARG A 746 -17.30 5.82 36.66
CA ARG A 746 -16.32 6.90 36.41
C ARG A 746 -14.95 6.42 35.98
N HIS A 747 -14.46 5.32 36.53
CA HIS A 747 -13.09 4.84 36.29
C HIS A 747 -13.00 3.84 35.15
N LEU A 748 -14.10 3.18 34.78
CA LEU A 748 -14.11 2.22 33.68
C LEU A 748 -13.72 2.88 32.35
N GLN A 749 -14.14 4.13 32.10
CA GLN A 749 -13.69 4.89 30.91
C GLN A 749 -12.15 5.07 30.88
N GLY A 750 -11.55 5.31 32.05
CA GLY A 750 -10.10 5.40 32.21
C GLY A 750 -9.41 4.06 31.93
N GLU A 751 -9.93 2.97 32.51
CA GLU A 751 -9.43 1.62 32.28
C GLU A 751 -9.51 1.22 30.80
N MET A 752 -10.62 1.53 30.11
CA MET A 752 -10.80 1.30 28.67
C MET A 752 -9.81 2.07 27.81
N SER A 753 -9.31 3.22 28.29
CA SER A 753 -8.29 4.00 27.58
C SER A 753 -6.91 3.34 27.63
N THR A 754 -6.70 2.37 28.52
CA THR A 754 -5.44 1.61 28.65
C THR A 754 -5.38 0.36 27.79
N ILE A 755 -6.44 0.03 27.03
CA ILE A 755 -6.47 -1.13 26.13
C ILE A 755 -5.26 -1.10 25.19
N GLN A 756 -4.59 -2.25 25.08
CA GLN A 756 -3.50 -2.48 24.13
C GLN A 756 -3.73 -3.85 23.46
N LEU A 757 -3.32 -3.95 22.19
CA LEU A 757 -3.29 -5.24 21.50
C LEU A 757 -2.20 -6.13 22.10
N ARG A 758 -2.48 -7.43 22.20
CA ARG A 758 -1.46 -8.42 22.54
C ARG A 758 -0.42 -8.47 21.41
N PRO A 759 0.86 -8.79 21.71
CA PRO A 759 1.88 -8.94 20.67
C PRO A 759 1.48 -9.93 19.58
N GLU A 760 0.77 -11.00 19.95
CA GLU A 760 0.26 -12.05 19.07
C GLU A 760 -0.78 -11.51 18.08
N ASP A 761 -1.72 -10.69 18.57
CA ASP A 761 -2.75 -10.05 17.72
C ASP A 761 -2.15 -8.96 16.82
N ARG A 762 -1.03 -8.34 17.22
CA ARG A 762 -0.36 -7.27 16.46
C ARG A 762 0.43 -7.80 15.27
N ALA A 763 0.98 -9.01 15.36
CA ALA A 763 1.87 -9.57 14.34
C ALA A 763 1.24 -9.72 12.94
N PRO A 764 -0.01 -10.20 12.78
CA PRO A 764 -0.66 -10.30 11.47
C PRO A 764 -0.83 -8.94 10.78
N PHE A 765 -1.25 -7.91 11.52
CA PHE A 765 -1.40 -6.55 10.99
C PHE A 765 -0.06 -5.98 10.51
N LEU A 766 1.03 -6.19 11.27
CA LEU A 766 2.37 -5.75 10.88
C LEU A 766 2.88 -6.48 9.62
N ALA A 767 2.61 -7.78 9.50
CA ALA A 767 2.99 -8.55 8.32
C ALA A 767 2.23 -8.08 7.06
N GLN A 768 0.91 -7.89 7.18
CA GLN A 768 0.08 -7.36 6.11
C GLN A 768 0.50 -5.95 5.71
N ARG A 769 0.77 -5.08 6.69
CA ARG A 769 1.24 -3.72 6.49
C ARG A 769 2.55 -3.69 5.70
N LYS A 770 3.52 -4.54 6.05
CA LYS A 770 4.80 -4.63 5.33
C LYS A 770 4.60 -4.99 3.85
N GLY A 771 3.67 -5.90 3.55
CA GLY A 771 3.31 -6.24 2.17
C GLY A 771 2.70 -5.04 1.44
N LEU A 772 1.75 -4.35 2.07
CA LEU A 772 1.12 -3.15 1.50
C LEU A 772 2.13 -2.00 1.30
N GLU A 773 3.10 -1.80 2.19
CA GLU A 773 4.16 -0.82 2.04
C GLU A 773 5.00 -1.09 0.79
N GLN A 774 5.40 -2.36 0.58
CA GLN A 774 6.13 -2.77 -0.63
C GLN A 774 5.29 -2.55 -1.90
N ASP A 775 3.99 -2.85 -1.83
CA ASP A 775 3.08 -2.66 -2.96
C ASP A 775 2.84 -1.19 -3.30
N VAL A 776 2.81 -0.30 -2.30
CA VAL A 776 2.72 1.16 -2.48
C VAL A 776 4.02 1.70 -3.06
N GLU A 777 5.18 1.27 -2.54
CA GLU A 777 6.49 1.65 -3.07
C GLU A 777 6.65 1.23 -4.54
N GLY A 778 6.25 0.00 -4.88
CA GLY A 778 6.24 -0.46 -6.27
C GLY A 778 5.30 0.34 -7.18
N SER A 779 4.14 0.79 -6.65
CA SER A 779 3.21 1.63 -7.41
C SER A 779 3.76 3.05 -7.63
N ASN A 780 4.44 3.62 -6.63
CA ASN A 780 5.14 4.91 -6.76
C ASN A 780 6.27 4.86 -7.79
N ALA A 781 7.09 3.81 -7.76
CA ALA A 781 8.17 3.65 -8.73
C ALA A 781 7.65 3.58 -10.19
N MET A 782 6.50 2.93 -10.42
CA MET A 782 5.87 2.94 -11.75
C MET A 782 5.31 4.31 -12.14
N LEU A 783 4.71 5.04 -11.20
CA LEU A 783 4.22 6.40 -11.46
C LEU A 783 5.38 7.32 -11.84
N GLU A 784 6.51 7.27 -11.13
CA GLU A 784 7.71 8.04 -11.47
C GLU A 784 8.20 7.76 -12.90
N ASP A 785 8.20 6.50 -13.34
CA ASP A 785 8.57 6.14 -14.71
C ASP A 785 7.56 6.64 -15.75
N ILE A 786 6.25 6.61 -15.44
CA ILE A 786 5.19 7.11 -16.33
C ILE A 786 5.28 8.64 -16.45
N GLU A 787 5.38 9.35 -15.32
CA GLU A 787 5.53 10.81 -15.28
C GLU A 787 6.77 11.25 -16.04
N TRP A 788 7.90 10.56 -15.84
CA TRP A 788 9.12 10.80 -16.61
C TRP A 788 8.86 10.64 -18.11
N CYS A 789 8.18 9.58 -18.55
CA CYS A 789 7.87 9.37 -19.97
C CYS A 789 6.98 10.49 -20.54
N ILE A 790 5.98 10.92 -19.78
CA ILE A 790 5.09 12.04 -20.14
C ILE A 790 5.90 13.32 -20.34
N ASP A 791 6.76 13.66 -19.37
CA ASP A 791 7.60 14.86 -19.41
C ASP A 791 8.57 14.86 -20.60
N GLN A 792 9.20 13.71 -20.88
CA GLN A 792 10.12 13.61 -22.01
C GLN A 792 9.41 13.73 -23.36
N ILE A 793 8.21 13.13 -23.52
CA ILE A 793 7.40 13.30 -24.74
C ILE A 793 6.97 14.76 -24.91
N HIS A 794 6.53 15.42 -23.83
CA HIS A 794 6.17 16.83 -23.86
C HIS A 794 7.35 17.72 -24.25
N THR A 795 8.51 17.50 -23.65
CA THR A 795 9.75 18.23 -23.95
C THR A 795 10.16 18.02 -25.41
N PHE A 796 10.07 16.80 -25.92
CA PHE A 796 10.34 16.50 -27.32
C PHE A 796 9.33 17.17 -28.26
N ALA A 797 8.03 17.15 -27.93
CA ALA A 797 6.98 17.77 -28.73
C ALA A 797 7.12 19.31 -28.80
N LEU A 798 7.51 19.95 -27.69
CA LEU A 798 7.76 21.39 -27.64
C LEU A 798 8.99 21.78 -28.47
N THR A 799 10.08 21.01 -28.37
CA THR A 799 11.29 21.24 -29.15
C THR A 799 11.09 21.00 -30.65
N THR A 800 10.28 20.03 -31.05
CA THR A 800 9.94 19.80 -32.47
C THR A 800 8.95 20.83 -33.02
N LYS A 801 7.94 21.26 -32.25
CA LYS A 801 7.04 22.36 -32.66
C LYS A 801 7.78 23.68 -32.82
N ALA A 802 8.72 24.00 -31.94
CA ALA A 802 9.55 25.19 -32.07
C ALA A 802 10.49 25.17 -33.30
N ARG A 803 10.80 23.97 -33.84
CA ARG A 803 11.68 23.79 -35.01
C ARG A 803 10.97 23.96 -36.37
N ARG A 804 9.63 23.91 -36.45
CA ARG A 804 8.87 24.03 -37.72
C ARG A 804 8.31 25.45 -37.91
N SER A 805 8.61 26.08 -39.05
CA SER A 805 8.08 27.39 -39.45
C SER A 805 6.55 27.32 -39.68
N PRO A 806 5.77 28.37 -39.33
CA PRO A 806 4.33 28.45 -39.62
C PRO A 806 3.98 28.35 -41.12
N SER A 807 4.93 28.52 -42.02
CA SER A 807 4.71 28.49 -43.48
C SER A 807 4.51 27.09 -44.07
N ASP A 808 4.94 26.03 -43.37
CA ASP A 808 4.93 24.67 -43.92
C ASP A 808 3.56 23.97 -43.82
N TRP A 809 2.60 24.55 -43.09
CA TRP A 809 1.26 23.98 -42.92
C TRP A 809 0.29 24.30 -44.07
N LYS A 810 0.56 25.34 -44.88
CA LYS A 810 -0.39 25.84 -45.89
C LYS A 810 -0.34 25.16 -47.26
N LYS A 811 0.43 24.09 -47.46
CA LYS A 811 0.63 23.51 -48.80
C LYS A 811 0.12 22.09 -49.05
N ASN A 812 -0.50 21.42 -48.08
CA ASN A 812 -1.10 20.09 -48.31
C ASN A 812 -2.46 19.93 -47.61
N TYR A 813 -3.43 20.74 -48.01
CA TYR A 813 -4.85 20.41 -47.98
C TYR A 813 -5.45 20.72 -49.35
#